data_AF-A0A2T7NNI2-F1
#
_entry.id   AF-A0A2T7NNI2-F1
#
_cell.length_a   1.000
_cell.length_b   1.000
_cell.length_c   1.000
_cell.angle_alpha   90.00
_cell.angle_beta   90.00
_cell.angle_gamma   90.00
#
_symmetry.space_group_name_H-M   'P 1'
#
loop_
_entity.id
_entity.type
_entity.pdbx_description
1 polymer ?
#
loop_
_entity_poly.entity_id
_entity_poly.type
_entity_poly.pdbx_seq_one_letter_code
_entity_poly.pdbx_strand_id
1 'polypeptide(L)'
;MYDTPISLQECCVDFICDNLAALCDIQTPENKQNRLVFKDAEVCFHSDLSEQLLTTLCSKGKLNDEVLGLFDSNGTTLRRVSIHDAQVTTKGLRVLKSHRISELEITGLKGVPVNDLIGCLGEWTLTNLRVLNVSNNTFLNNAKFCVVVSLSKLKNLHSLNVSFTEFNTHGLEIIAEDLPCLENLDISSTLISDISSLRKCKDRLKMLSMYNLQLSNNDEVVTVLCELAHLRHLDVSSDALGQSFMTVHQGQFRVSSLLERTSAHPQIVSLDISGRDEVPEPLLRCYLETHAHLQFLGLSLTRASEYSLFMESSSDCSSHIVVTGEASVPQLMEALRRYVNRSVYIQKTLFRLFTFSQGFVKPREDIIKLVLPGMKMHPKQLGVQMAATACLYNLTKGELGPRIHPACLQQVVNLTLQAMENFPNHQQLQKNALLTLCSDRILQDVTFDRFHCAKLVMECLCAFEDISMNRMSVAICSILAAKISTEQTSVLGSKPRYMRKLLSLVKSRMETQNFDITLKFTLSALWNLTDESPPTCGVFLSEQGLDLFMNMLQSLGNVEAENRVQVETKILGLLNNIAEVKTLRQDLMREDFIMLVRQLLRTTHIDVSYFAAGIIAHLASDGEEAWRDIAGMQRADILEELLWLLGPQTLVYSLFSTWISRVLCLWFDHITHALESLPPRNSLSSLSICAIWLLVEEEAEEEQEDEEEEEEEEEAEVNLSLSAEEEEETKGGATEGEGLGYKTHSEAASMASVSEFTDSNAGTDVETDAKEVPKKKIHGEGREISPIEWDRHSEPAEKEEKHDSVTDSHLAKLKYLFRGARFFLIKSNNHENVALAKAKGVWSTPPQNEARLNQAFRECDNVILVFSVKESGKFQGFARLAAESTKDHPPIRWVLPQGMNSRALSAVFKLDWVCRRELPFTKTNHLHNPWNDDKPVKIGRDGQEIDPRCGESLCKLFPFDENLDINAIVRKARKAHARNAVRALREQRPERPERPRFIRRPDFGPRRRRADDRQEFFNGPPRHKRMRTDFERNQAFGRPEGPRGGRYSGVRRDTSFIDGGHGEQSYDNSYPTFNKSPGFSNSSHGFYGNKKQPYNDYMRDFAHIRQPPPPPMAPYGPPPPGYYEPPPNSYTSYDRSRDYMPGPDYNSPQNSSRSRSDSKRSYERDVDDFLRRTTHGVTSRTRDRERDHDRDRDREHRDRERERDRDRDHDRDRHRHRDRR
;
A
#
# COMPACT_ATOMS: atom_id res chain seq x y z
N MET A 1 -9.68 -0.18 -6.54
CA MET A 1 -10.72 0.04 -5.51
C MET A 1 -10.29 1.31 -4.80
N TYR A 2 -11.06 2.38 -4.89
CA TYR A 2 -10.66 3.68 -4.32
C TYR A 2 -11.22 3.75 -2.90
N ASP A 3 -10.35 3.85 -1.90
CA ASP A 3 -10.76 4.46 -0.63
C ASP A 3 -11.15 5.92 -0.94
N THR A 4 -12.20 6.44 -0.30
CA THR A 4 -12.51 7.88 -0.37
C THR A 4 -11.37 8.67 0.28
N PRO A 5 -10.97 9.84 -0.27
CA PRO A 5 -9.97 10.67 0.37
C PRO A 5 -10.45 11.08 1.78
N ILE A 6 -9.50 11.23 2.70
CA ILE A 6 -9.72 11.78 4.04
C ILE A 6 -10.43 13.14 3.89
N SER A 7 -11.44 13.41 4.72
CA SER A 7 -12.19 14.65 4.62
C SER A 7 -11.33 15.85 4.99
N LEU A 8 -11.62 17.02 4.40
CA LEU A 8 -10.93 18.27 4.77
C LEU A 8 -11.04 18.55 6.27
N GLN A 9 -12.17 18.20 6.90
CA GLN A 9 -12.39 18.31 8.35
C GLN A 9 -11.41 17.44 9.14
N GLU A 10 -11.23 16.17 8.77
CA GLU A 10 -10.23 15.29 9.40
C GLU A 10 -8.81 15.81 9.21
N CYS A 11 -8.44 16.24 8.00
CA CYS A 11 -7.13 16.86 7.73
C CYS A 11 -6.89 18.12 8.57
N CYS A 12 -7.89 18.99 8.73
CA CYS A 12 -7.79 20.18 9.57
C CYS A 12 -7.69 19.83 11.07
N VAL A 13 -8.45 18.86 11.56
CA VAL A 13 -8.33 18.38 12.95
C VAL A 13 -6.95 17.77 13.20
N ASP A 14 -6.44 16.96 12.27
CA ASP A 14 -5.10 16.39 12.35
C ASP A 14 -4.01 17.48 12.39
N PHE A 15 -4.13 18.50 11.52
CA PHE A 15 -3.24 19.66 11.49
C PHE A 15 -3.26 20.45 12.80
N ILE A 16 -4.44 20.72 13.38
CA ILE A 16 -4.57 21.39 14.69
C ILE A 16 -3.89 20.56 15.79
N CYS A 17 -4.11 19.23 15.80
CA CYS A 17 -3.47 18.33 16.76
C CYS A 17 -1.93 18.28 16.61
N ASP A 18 -1.41 18.57 15.42
CA ASP A 18 0.02 18.54 15.14
C ASP A 18 0.72 19.89 15.33
N ASN A 19 0.00 21.00 15.23
CA ASN A 19 0.53 22.36 15.32
C ASN A 19 0.07 23.15 16.57
N LEU A 20 -0.27 22.47 17.67
CA LEU A 20 -0.78 23.11 18.91
C LEU A 20 0.08 24.29 19.39
N ALA A 21 1.41 24.17 19.36
CA ALA A 21 2.32 25.24 19.81
C ALA A 21 2.34 26.48 18.90
N ALA A 22 1.96 26.34 17.63
CA ALA A 22 1.77 27.47 16.72
C ALA A 22 0.42 28.17 16.95
N LEU A 23 -0.62 27.40 17.29
CA LEU A 23 -2.02 27.84 17.35
C LEU A 23 -2.49 28.30 18.75
N CYS A 24 -1.77 27.93 19.81
CA CYS A 24 -2.19 28.09 21.21
C CYS A 24 -1.09 28.75 22.06
N ASP A 25 -1.51 29.53 23.05
CA ASP A 25 -0.64 30.10 24.09
C ASP A 25 -0.84 29.39 25.43
N ILE A 26 0.19 29.43 26.28
CA ILE A 26 0.12 28.95 27.66
C ILE A 26 -0.28 30.11 28.58
N GLN A 27 -1.51 30.07 29.09
CA GLN A 27 -1.93 30.97 30.16
C GLN A 27 -1.61 30.38 31.54
N THR A 28 -1.09 31.21 32.43
CA THR A 28 -0.83 30.89 33.85
C THR A 28 -1.75 31.69 34.78
N PRO A 29 -3.04 31.31 34.90
CA PRO A 29 -3.93 31.91 35.90
C PRO A 29 -3.37 31.75 37.33
N GLU A 30 -3.79 32.64 38.23
CA GLU A 30 -3.27 32.86 39.60
C GLU A 30 -3.14 31.57 40.45
N ASN A 31 -3.89 30.51 40.11
CA ASN A 31 -3.82 29.17 40.70
C ASN A 31 -2.52 28.39 40.38
N LYS A 32 -1.51 29.00 39.73
CA LYS A 32 -0.18 28.40 39.45
C LYS A 32 -0.23 27.12 38.62
N GLN A 33 -1.09 27.07 37.61
CA GLN A 33 -1.16 25.94 36.69
C GLN A 33 -1.34 26.44 35.25
N ASN A 34 -0.44 25.98 34.38
CA ASN A 34 -0.50 26.18 32.94
C ASN A 34 -1.82 25.63 32.37
N ARG A 35 -2.44 26.38 31.46
CA ARG A 35 -3.49 25.90 30.55
C ARG A 35 -3.18 26.36 29.14
N LEU A 36 -3.36 25.51 28.14
CA LEU A 36 -3.35 25.92 26.75
C LEU A 36 -4.69 26.59 26.40
N VAL A 37 -4.63 27.70 25.67
CA VAL A 37 -5.78 28.44 25.13
C VAL A 37 -5.43 28.83 23.69
N PHE A 38 -6.40 28.84 22.76
CA PHE A 38 -6.16 29.33 21.40
C PHE A 38 -5.72 30.80 21.41
N LYS A 39 -4.82 31.17 20.50
CA LYS A 39 -4.29 32.55 20.39
C LYS A 39 -5.37 33.58 20.07
N ASP A 40 -6.33 33.18 19.24
CA ASP A 40 -7.55 33.92 18.98
C ASP A 40 -8.64 33.49 19.98
N ALA A 41 -9.16 34.48 20.72
CA ALA A 41 -10.17 34.28 21.76
C ALA A 41 -11.61 34.14 21.20
N GLU A 42 -11.85 34.44 19.92
CA GLU A 42 -13.15 34.23 19.26
C GLU A 42 -13.32 32.79 18.72
N VAL A 43 -12.27 31.95 18.79
CA VAL A 43 -12.31 30.56 18.32
C VAL A 43 -13.27 29.71 19.15
N CYS A 44 -14.46 29.44 18.57
CA CYS A 44 -15.46 28.55 19.16
C CYS A 44 -15.73 27.32 18.27
N PHE A 45 -15.77 26.13 18.88
CA PHE A 45 -16.07 24.86 18.20
C PHE A 45 -17.45 24.33 18.59
N HIS A 46 -18.23 23.89 17.59
CA HIS A 46 -19.46 23.12 17.84
C HIS A 46 -19.14 21.75 18.45
N SER A 47 -20.16 21.06 18.97
CA SER A 47 -19.94 19.87 19.79
C SER A 47 -19.21 18.75 19.08
N ASP A 48 -19.66 18.33 17.90
CA ASP A 48 -19.09 17.15 17.22
C ASP A 48 -17.63 17.39 16.79
N LEU A 49 -17.25 18.64 16.48
CA LEU A 49 -15.87 19.02 16.20
C LEU A 49 -15.01 19.15 17.48
N SER A 50 -15.59 19.64 18.59
CA SER A 50 -14.94 19.62 19.92
C SER A 50 -14.63 18.17 20.34
N GLU A 51 -15.59 17.27 20.16
CA GLU A 51 -15.49 15.85 20.52
C GLU A 51 -14.53 15.10 19.59
N GLN A 52 -14.53 15.41 18.28
CA GLN A 52 -13.53 14.89 17.34
C GLN A 52 -12.11 15.35 17.71
N LEU A 53 -11.92 16.65 17.99
CA LEU A 53 -10.61 17.19 18.39
C LEU A 53 -10.07 16.53 19.66
N LEU A 54 -10.90 16.38 20.70
CA LEU A 54 -10.55 15.68 21.93
C LEU A 54 -10.13 14.22 21.66
N THR A 55 -10.91 13.52 20.84
CA THR A 55 -10.66 12.11 20.50
C THR A 55 -9.37 11.95 19.68
N THR A 56 -9.12 12.82 18.70
CA THR A 56 -7.89 12.80 17.90
C THR A 56 -6.66 13.11 18.75
N LEU A 57 -6.70 14.15 19.60
CA LEU A 57 -5.64 14.48 20.55
C LEU A 57 -5.31 13.32 21.49
N CYS A 58 -6.34 12.63 22.00
CA CYS A 58 -6.17 11.43 22.80
C CYS A 58 -5.52 10.29 21.99
N SER A 59 -5.98 10.05 20.76
CA SER A 59 -5.47 8.98 19.89
C SER A 59 -4.01 9.18 19.44
N LYS A 60 -3.56 10.45 19.33
CA LYS A 60 -2.16 10.83 19.08
C LYS A 60 -1.29 10.85 20.34
N GLY A 61 -1.85 10.52 21.52
CA GLY A 61 -1.13 10.51 22.79
C GLY A 61 -0.73 11.91 23.32
N LYS A 62 -1.31 12.98 22.77
CA LYS A 62 -0.98 14.38 23.09
C LYS A 62 -1.82 14.97 24.23
N LEU A 63 -2.85 14.26 24.68
CA LEU A 63 -3.77 14.74 25.71
C LEU A 63 -3.17 14.66 27.12
N ASN A 64 -3.06 15.82 27.77
CA ASN A 64 -2.56 16.01 29.13
C ASN A 64 -3.37 17.10 29.88
N ASP A 65 -2.99 17.41 31.13
CA ASP A 65 -3.67 18.43 31.96
C ASP A 65 -3.66 19.86 31.36
N GLU A 66 -2.62 20.24 30.62
CA GLU A 66 -2.50 21.57 30.01
C GLU A 66 -3.35 21.68 28.73
N VAL A 67 -3.31 20.64 27.89
CA VAL A 67 -4.07 20.50 26.64
C VAL A 67 -5.58 20.41 26.90
N LEU A 68 -6.00 19.82 28.03
CA LEU A 68 -7.40 19.88 28.46
C LEU A 68 -7.89 21.31 28.74
N GLY A 69 -6.99 22.27 28.94
CA GLY A 69 -7.32 23.69 29.04
C GLY A 69 -8.03 24.27 27.81
N LEU A 70 -7.78 23.71 26.62
CA LEU A 70 -8.42 24.10 25.36
C LEU A 70 -9.93 23.81 25.36
N PHE A 71 -10.38 22.88 26.21
CA PHE A 71 -11.77 22.44 26.28
C PHE A 71 -12.58 23.20 27.33
N ASP A 72 -12.28 24.48 27.56
CA ASP A 72 -13.16 25.33 28.38
C ASP A 72 -14.52 25.52 27.68
N SER A 73 -15.57 25.59 28.51
CA SER A 73 -16.97 25.85 28.17
C SER A 73 -17.26 27.17 27.44
N ASN A 74 -16.28 28.08 27.39
CA ASN A 74 -16.40 29.33 26.65
C ASN A 74 -16.15 29.13 25.14
N GLY A 75 -15.19 28.27 24.76
CA GLY A 75 -14.82 28.00 23.36
C GLY A 75 -15.22 26.62 22.84
N THR A 76 -15.63 25.68 23.69
CA THR A 76 -15.98 24.31 23.28
C THR A 76 -17.28 23.84 23.94
N THR A 77 -17.91 22.79 23.39
CA THR A 77 -19.11 22.18 24.00
C THR A 77 -19.06 20.66 23.94
N LEU A 78 -18.87 19.98 25.07
CA LEU A 78 -18.76 18.53 25.14
C LEU A 78 -20.07 17.89 25.66
N ARG A 79 -20.61 16.92 24.91
CA ARG A 79 -21.76 16.08 25.29
C ARG A 79 -21.37 14.61 25.43
N ARG A 80 -20.46 14.14 24.57
CA ARG A 80 -19.82 12.83 24.61
C ARG A 80 -18.33 13.05 24.87
N VAL A 81 -17.74 12.32 25.80
CA VAL A 81 -16.31 12.46 26.16
C VAL A 81 -15.65 11.09 26.10
N SER A 82 -14.60 10.96 25.28
CA SER A 82 -13.79 9.75 25.09
C SER A 82 -12.34 10.07 25.44
N ILE A 83 -11.79 9.39 26.46
CA ILE A 83 -10.39 9.54 26.90
C ILE A 83 -9.83 8.15 27.25
N HIS A 84 -8.74 7.75 26.60
CA HIS A 84 -8.12 6.43 26.74
C HIS A 84 -6.61 6.54 27.01
N ASP A 85 -6.11 5.89 28.06
CA ASP A 85 -4.68 5.77 28.44
C ASP A 85 -3.89 7.10 28.67
N ALA A 86 -4.57 8.25 28.57
CA ALA A 86 -3.99 9.59 28.64
C ALA A 86 -3.34 9.92 30.00
N GLN A 87 -2.39 10.86 29.99
CA GLN A 87 -1.66 11.29 31.19
C GLN A 87 -2.32 12.52 31.81
N VAL A 88 -3.45 12.29 32.49
CA VAL A 88 -4.37 13.32 33.01
C VAL A 88 -4.64 13.10 34.50
N THR A 89 -4.79 14.19 35.26
CA THR A 89 -5.06 14.20 36.70
C THR A 89 -6.47 14.72 37.05
N THR A 90 -6.85 14.63 38.32
CA THR A 90 -8.06 15.27 38.88
C THR A 90 -8.04 16.80 38.87
N LYS A 91 -6.97 17.44 38.36
CA LYS A 91 -6.94 18.88 38.07
C LYS A 91 -7.43 19.15 36.65
N GLY A 92 -6.79 18.58 35.62
CA GLY A 92 -7.22 18.73 34.22
C GLY A 92 -8.68 18.30 33.99
N LEU A 93 -9.11 17.19 34.59
CA LEU A 93 -10.49 16.70 34.50
C LEU A 93 -11.55 17.66 35.06
N ARG A 94 -11.19 18.70 35.83
CA ARG A 94 -12.15 19.71 36.29
C ARG A 94 -12.73 20.56 35.17
N VAL A 95 -12.10 20.59 33.99
CA VAL A 95 -12.70 21.24 32.82
C VAL A 95 -14.05 20.62 32.44
N LEU A 96 -14.24 19.32 32.70
CA LEU A 96 -15.49 18.60 32.48
C LEU A 96 -16.64 19.08 33.40
N LYS A 97 -16.37 19.92 34.40
CA LYS A 97 -17.37 20.39 35.37
C LYS A 97 -18.37 21.38 34.79
N SER A 98 -17.97 22.18 33.81
CA SER A 98 -18.85 23.17 33.16
C SER A 98 -19.63 22.58 31.97
N HIS A 99 -19.21 21.44 31.45
CA HIS A 99 -19.87 20.76 30.33
C HIS A 99 -21.13 19.97 30.73
N ARG A 100 -22.02 19.79 29.75
CA ARG A 100 -23.29 19.06 29.89
C ARG A 100 -23.19 17.69 29.21
N ILE A 101 -22.46 16.81 29.87
CA ILE A 101 -22.06 15.49 29.34
C ILE A 101 -23.19 14.48 29.57
N SER A 102 -23.64 13.83 28.50
CA SER A 102 -24.60 12.72 28.54
C SER A 102 -23.94 11.34 28.43
N GLU A 103 -22.74 11.27 27.85
CA GLU A 103 -22.00 10.02 27.63
C GLU A 103 -20.52 10.23 28.00
N LEU A 104 -20.00 9.42 28.92
CA LEU A 104 -18.65 9.57 29.47
C LEU A 104 -17.90 8.22 29.38
N GLU A 105 -16.90 8.18 28.53
CA GLU A 105 -15.99 7.04 28.35
C GLU A 105 -14.57 7.48 28.70
N ILE A 106 -14.07 6.98 29.83
CA ILE A 106 -12.74 7.31 30.34
C ILE A 106 -12.11 6.02 30.83
N THR A 107 -11.03 5.54 30.20
CA THR A 107 -10.46 4.20 30.48
C THR A 107 -8.94 4.22 30.60
N GLY A 108 -8.38 3.41 31.50
CA GLY A 108 -6.92 3.25 31.67
C GLY A 108 -6.22 4.44 32.33
N LEU A 109 -6.94 5.34 33.01
CA LEU A 109 -6.33 6.47 33.70
C LEU A 109 -5.49 6.01 34.90
N LYS A 110 -4.28 6.54 34.99
CA LYS A 110 -3.29 6.18 36.03
C LYS A 110 -3.32 7.23 37.14
N GLY A 111 -3.64 6.82 38.36
CA GLY A 111 -3.64 7.69 39.54
C GLY A 111 -4.90 8.53 39.75
N VAL A 112 -5.94 8.37 38.91
CA VAL A 112 -7.27 8.95 39.13
C VAL A 112 -8.26 7.81 39.43
N PRO A 113 -8.76 7.67 40.68
CA PRO A 113 -9.77 6.67 41.00
C PRO A 113 -11.15 7.14 40.50
N VAL A 114 -12.02 6.19 40.14
CA VAL A 114 -13.35 6.46 39.55
C VAL A 114 -14.21 7.39 40.43
N ASN A 115 -14.11 7.28 41.76
CA ASN A 115 -14.80 8.18 42.68
C ASN A 115 -14.45 9.66 42.48
N ASP A 116 -13.17 9.95 42.23
CA ASP A 116 -12.65 11.32 42.14
C ASP A 116 -12.83 11.88 40.73
N LEU A 117 -12.83 11.02 39.71
CA LEU A 117 -13.32 11.35 38.37
C LEU A 117 -14.78 11.83 38.43
N ILE A 118 -15.68 11.09 39.09
CA ILE A 118 -17.08 11.51 39.27
C ILE A 118 -17.15 12.81 40.06
N GLY A 119 -16.25 13.01 41.03
CA GLY A 119 -16.08 14.28 41.77
C GLY A 119 -15.63 15.48 40.91
N CYS A 120 -15.14 15.28 39.70
CA CYS A 120 -14.79 16.34 38.75
C CYS A 120 -15.98 16.79 37.87
N LEU A 121 -17.11 16.08 37.89
CA LEU A 121 -18.26 16.36 37.02
C LEU A 121 -19.17 17.47 37.58
N GLY A 122 -19.90 18.15 36.69
CA GLY A 122 -20.90 19.16 37.03
C GLY A 122 -22.23 18.56 37.49
N GLU A 123 -23.00 19.31 38.28
CA GLU A 123 -24.30 18.86 38.83
C GLU A 123 -25.30 18.43 37.75
N TRP A 124 -25.31 19.14 36.61
CA TRP A 124 -26.12 18.75 35.44
C TRP A 124 -25.70 17.37 34.91
N THR A 125 -24.39 17.14 34.77
CA THR A 125 -23.84 15.86 34.30
C THR A 125 -24.14 14.74 35.31
N LEU A 126 -23.91 14.96 36.61
CA LEU A 126 -24.25 13.98 37.65
C LEU A 126 -25.73 13.56 37.62
N THR A 127 -26.63 14.48 37.26
CA THR A 127 -28.07 14.22 37.17
C THR A 127 -28.56 13.73 35.80
N ASN A 128 -27.80 13.89 34.71
CA ASN A 128 -28.25 13.58 33.34
C ASN A 128 -27.36 12.59 32.56
N LEU A 129 -26.23 12.15 33.12
CA LEU A 129 -25.35 11.16 32.48
C LEU A 129 -26.08 9.83 32.25
N ARG A 130 -26.08 9.35 31.00
CA ARG A 130 -26.76 8.11 30.57
C ARG A 130 -25.82 6.94 30.34
N VAL A 131 -24.60 7.21 29.88
CA VAL A 131 -23.57 6.21 29.60
C VAL A 131 -22.32 6.54 30.39
N LEU A 132 -21.79 5.56 31.11
CA LEU A 132 -20.51 5.63 31.81
C LEU A 132 -19.69 4.37 31.50
N ASN A 133 -18.60 4.52 30.75
CA ASN A 133 -17.54 3.52 30.65
C ASN A 133 -16.33 3.97 31.48
N VAL A 134 -16.00 3.19 32.51
CA VAL A 134 -14.84 3.37 33.38
C VAL A 134 -13.98 2.10 33.48
N SER A 135 -14.05 1.25 32.45
CA SER A 135 -13.25 0.02 32.37
C SER A 135 -11.74 0.31 32.43
N ASN A 136 -10.98 -0.65 32.98
CA ASN A 136 -9.53 -0.54 33.22
C ASN A 136 -9.07 0.65 34.10
N ASN A 137 -9.99 1.37 34.76
CA ASN A 137 -9.65 2.31 35.85
C ASN A 137 -9.67 1.61 37.21
N THR A 138 -9.15 2.27 38.25
CA THR A 138 -9.23 1.74 39.62
C THR A 138 -10.42 2.30 40.41
N PHE A 139 -11.09 1.43 41.17
CA PHE A 139 -12.03 1.82 42.24
C PHE A 139 -11.35 1.94 43.61
N LEU A 140 -10.06 1.65 43.71
CA LEU A 140 -9.31 1.71 44.96
C LEU A 140 -8.97 3.15 45.35
N ASN A 141 -9.24 3.51 46.61
CA ASN A 141 -8.73 4.75 47.21
C ASN A 141 -7.26 4.61 47.66
N ASN A 142 -6.68 5.70 48.16
CA ASN A 142 -5.29 5.72 48.65
C ASN A 142 -4.98 4.70 49.78
N ALA A 143 -6.01 4.23 50.48
CA ALA A 143 -5.91 3.18 51.51
C ALA A 143 -6.22 1.76 50.98
N LYS A 144 -6.34 1.61 49.65
CA LYS A 144 -6.63 0.38 48.92
C LYS A 144 -7.99 -0.27 49.21
N PHE A 145 -8.97 0.51 49.66
CA PHE A 145 -10.37 0.08 49.72
C PHE A 145 -11.10 0.44 48.43
N CYS A 146 -11.89 -0.50 47.89
CA CYS A 146 -12.78 -0.24 46.76
C CYS A 146 -13.96 0.64 47.21
N VAL A 147 -14.12 1.83 46.61
CA VAL A 147 -15.14 2.82 46.98
C VAL A 147 -16.06 3.11 45.80
N VAL A 148 -17.31 2.65 45.92
CA VAL A 148 -18.31 2.69 44.82
C VAL A 148 -19.36 3.79 45.02
N VAL A 149 -19.43 4.41 46.21
CA VAL A 149 -20.51 5.30 46.66
C VAL A 149 -20.83 6.45 45.68
N SER A 150 -19.85 7.03 44.98
CA SER A 150 -20.16 8.12 44.03
C SER A 150 -20.96 7.68 42.79
N LEU A 151 -21.06 6.39 42.46
CA LEU A 151 -21.96 5.93 41.40
C LEU A 151 -23.44 6.15 41.77
N SER A 152 -23.83 6.07 43.04
CA SER A 152 -25.23 6.19 43.44
C SER A 152 -25.85 7.57 43.15
N LYS A 153 -25.02 8.58 42.87
CA LYS A 153 -25.44 9.93 42.43
C LYS A 153 -26.06 9.92 41.02
N LEU A 154 -25.66 8.97 40.17
CA LEU A 154 -25.93 8.96 38.72
C LEU A 154 -27.32 8.37 38.40
N LYS A 155 -28.39 8.92 38.99
CA LYS A 155 -29.73 8.28 38.99
C LYS A 155 -30.33 7.99 37.60
N ASN A 156 -29.98 8.77 36.58
CA ASN A 156 -30.43 8.60 35.19
C ASN A 156 -29.48 7.75 34.31
N LEU A 157 -28.52 7.04 34.92
CA LEU A 157 -27.60 6.19 34.19
C LEU A 157 -28.31 4.95 33.62
N HIS A 158 -28.24 4.78 32.30
CA HIS A 158 -28.82 3.66 31.56
C HIS A 158 -27.79 2.58 31.24
N SER A 159 -26.52 2.95 31.06
CA SER A 159 -25.44 2.03 30.67
C SER A 159 -24.20 2.24 31.52
N LEU A 160 -23.72 1.17 32.17
CA LEU A 160 -22.55 1.18 33.03
C LEU A 160 -21.57 0.07 32.61
N ASN A 161 -20.32 0.45 32.32
CA ASN A 161 -19.22 -0.50 32.14
C ASN A 161 -18.15 -0.27 33.22
N VAL A 162 -17.95 -1.30 34.05
CA VAL A 162 -16.93 -1.36 35.11
C VAL A 162 -15.97 -2.54 34.91
N SER A 163 -15.85 -3.04 33.68
CA SER A 163 -15.04 -4.22 33.37
C SER A 163 -13.54 -4.01 33.59
N PHE A 164 -12.83 -5.08 33.94
CA PHE A 164 -11.40 -5.06 34.24
C PHE A 164 -11.00 -4.08 35.37
N THR A 165 -11.84 -3.98 36.41
CA THR A 165 -11.61 -3.13 37.59
C THR A 165 -11.81 -3.90 38.90
N GLU A 166 -11.42 -3.33 40.04
CA GLU A 166 -11.59 -3.94 41.37
C GLU A 166 -13.02 -3.81 41.94
N PHE A 167 -13.99 -3.52 41.08
CA PHE A 167 -15.42 -3.53 41.40
C PHE A 167 -15.84 -4.91 41.94
N ASN A 168 -16.71 -4.93 42.96
CA ASN A 168 -16.99 -6.13 43.75
C ASN A 168 -18.48 -6.31 44.07
N THR A 169 -18.83 -7.42 44.72
CA THR A 169 -20.21 -7.80 45.07
C THR A 169 -20.98 -6.72 45.86
N HIS A 170 -20.30 -5.97 46.74
CA HIS A 170 -20.93 -4.86 47.47
C HIS A 170 -21.18 -3.64 46.57
N GLY A 171 -20.25 -3.34 45.66
CA GLY A 171 -20.47 -2.36 44.59
C GLY A 171 -21.68 -2.71 43.71
N LEU A 172 -21.83 -3.99 43.37
CA LEU A 172 -22.97 -4.51 42.61
C LEU A 172 -24.29 -4.31 43.35
N GLU A 173 -24.32 -4.58 44.66
CA GLU A 173 -25.49 -4.34 45.50
C GLU A 173 -25.91 -2.86 45.52
N ILE A 174 -24.95 -1.95 45.68
CA ILE A 174 -25.21 -0.51 45.66
C ILE A 174 -25.87 -0.12 44.33
N ILE A 175 -25.27 -0.45 43.18
CA ILE A 175 -25.83 -0.03 41.88
C ILE A 175 -27.17 -0.71 41.56
N ALA A 176 -27.42 -1.92 42.07
CA ALA A 176 -28.67 -2.64 41.86
C ALA A 176 -29.85 -2.01 42.63
N GLU A 177 -29.58 -1.33 43.74
CA GLU A 177 -30.58 -0.59 44.52
C GLU A 177 -30.66 0.90 44.10
N ASP A 178 -29.52 1.56 43.93
CA ASP A 178 -29.46 3.01 43.72
C ASP A 178 -29.67 3.48 42.26
N LEU A 179 -29.52 2.62 41.24
CA LEU A 179 -29.64 3.02 39.83
C LEU A 179 -30.95 2.50 39.19
N PRO A 180 -32.06 3.26 39.23
CA PRO A 180 -33.37 2.83 38.74
C PRO A 180 -33.49 2.78 37.21
N CYS A 181 -32.63 3.51 36.48
CA CYS A 181 -32.66 3.58 35.02
C CYS A 181 -31.72 2.58 34.32
N LEU A 182 -30.93 1.80 35.07
CA LEU A 182 -29.88 0.94 34.54
C LEU A 182 -30.45 -0.21 33.69
N GLU A 183 -30.17 -0.18 32.39
CA GLU A 183 -30.61 -1.19 31.40
C GLU A 183 -29.45 -2.07 30.92
N ASN A 184 -28.24 -1.51 30.82
CA ASN A 184 -27.05 -2.21 30.33
C ASN A 184 -25.95 -2.21 31.39
N LEU A 185 -25.41 -3.38 31.70
CA LEU A 185 -24.35 -3.56 32.69
C LEU A 185 -23.24 -4.50 32.17
N ASP A 186 -22.00 -4.02 32.20
CA ASP A 186 -20.80 -4.84 31.98
C ASP A 186 -19.95 -4.89 33.26
N ILE A 187 -19.83 -6.09 33.82
CA ILE A 187 -19.09 -6.46 35.03
C ILE A 187 -17.97 -7.48 34.72
N SER A 188 -17.54 -7.56 33.46
CA SER A 188 -16.56 -8.55 33.01
C SER A 188 -15.19 -8.40 33.68
N SER A 189 -14.54 -9.51 34.03
CA SER A 189 -13.24 -9.54 34.70
C SER A 189 -13.15 -8.64 35.96
N THR A 190 -14.23 -8.58 36.76
CA THR A 190 -14.29 -7.88 38.06
C THR A 190 -14.16 -8.85 39.24
N LEU A 191 -14.17 -8.33 40.47
CA LEU A 191 -14.11 -9.09 41.72
C LEU A 191 -15.50 -9.44 42.29
N ILE A 192 -16.53 -9.54 41.44
CA ILE A 192 -17.86 -9.99 41.83
C ILE A 192 -17.90 -11.53 41.92
N SER A 193 -18.29 -12.04 43.09
CA SER A 193 -18.38 -13.49 43.39
C SER A 193 -19.81 -14.04 43.42
N ASP A 194 -20.79 -13.15 43.58
CA ASP A 194 -22.23 -13.42 43.62
C ASP A 194 -22.98 -12.29 42.87
N ILE A 195 -24.05 -12.66 42.17
CA ILE A 195 -24.88 -11.76 41.37
C ILE A 195 -26.30 -11.59 41.92
N SER A 196 -26.62 -12.18 43.08
CA SER A 196 -27.99 -12.26 43.61
C SER A 196 -28.65 -10.89 43.85
N SER A 197 -27.87 -9.83 44.02
CA SER A 197 -28.36 -8.45 44.04
C SER A 197 -29.00 -8.00 42.71
N LEU A 198 -28.65 -8.59 41.56
CA LEU A 198 -29.31 -8.32 40.26
C LEU A 198 -30.79 -8.71 40.23
N ARG A 199 -31.29 -9.48 41.20
CA ARG A 199 -32.74 -9.68 41.40
C ARG A 199 -33.48 -8.34 41.60
N LYS A 200 -32.82 -7.32 42.16
CA LYS A 200 -33.32 -5.92 42.26
C LYS A 200 -33.44 -5.21 40.89
N CYS A 201 -32.82 -5.76 39.82
CA CYS A 201 -32.75 -5.20 38.46
C CYS A 201 -33.60 -5.95 37.41
N LYS A 202 -34.23 -7.07 37.78
CA LYS A 202 -34.89 -8.02 36.85
C LYS A 202 -35.89 -7.39 35.87
N ASP A 203 -36.61 -6.36 36.32
CA ASP A 203 -37.69 -5.71 35.57
C ASP A 203 -37.17 -4.60 34.62
N ARG A 204 -35.86 -4.31 34.61
CA ARG A 204 -35.23 -3.25 33.79
C ARG A 204 -34.00 -3.65 32.99
N LEU A 205 -33.25 -4.67 33.41
CA LEU A 205 -31.98 -5.04 32.76
C LEU A 205 -32.21 -5.73 31.40
N LYS A 206 -31.59 -5.19 30.35
CA LYS A 206 -31.68 -5.65 28.95
C LYS A 206 -30.35 -6.18 28.43
N MET A 207 -29.22 -5.72 28.96
CA MET A 207 -27.89 -6.22 28.63
C MET A 207 -27.08 -6.52 29.89
N LEU A 208 -26.51 -7.72 29.94
CA LEU A 208 -25.59 -8.16 31.00
C LEU A 208 -24.37 -8.86 30.36
N SER A 209 -23.18 -8.29 30.56
CA SER A 209 -21.91 -8.97 30.26
C SER A 209 -21.14 -9.26 31.55
N MET A 210 -20.71 -10.51 31.68
CA MET A 210 -19.97 -11.06 32.81
C MET A 210 -18.84 -11.99 32.32
N TYR A 211 -18.18 -11.58 31.24
CA TYR A 211 -17.06 -12.32 30.66
C TYR A 211 -15.95 -12.55 31.70
N ASN A 212 -15.47 -13.79 31.78
CA ASN A 212 -14.39 -14.25 32.66
C ASN A 212 -14.65 -14.09 34.18
N LEU A 213 -15.91 -13.92 34.60
CA LEU A 213 -16.28 -13.73 36.01
C LEU A 213 -16.20 -15.03 36.83
N GLN A 214 -15.75 -14.93 38.08
CA GLN A 214 -15.45 -16.06 38.98
C GLN A 214 -16.52 -16.20 40.08
N LEU A 215 -17.58 -16.94 39.78
CA LEU A 215 -18.78 -17.03 40.62
C LEU A 215 -18.76 -18.25 41.55
N SER A 216 -19.33 -18.09 42.76
CA SER A 216 -19.20 -19.10 43.84
C SER A 216 -20.35 -20.11 43.96
N ASN A 217 -21.56 -19.79 43.51
CA ASN A 217 -22.74 -20.65 43.65
C ASN A 217 -23.55 -20.76 42.34
N ASN A 218 -23.41 -21.88 41.62
CA ASN A 218 -23.79 -21.94 40.21
C ASN A 218 -25.29 -22.15 39.96
N ASP A 219 -25.96 -22.96 40.79
CA ASP A 219 -27.40 -23.20 40.66
C ASP A 219 -28.20 -21.93 41.00
N GLU A 220 -27.67 -21.13 41.94
CA GLU A 220 -28.17 -19.80 42.25
C GLU A 220 -27.91 -18.80 41.12
N VAL A 221 -26.72 -18.79 40.50
CA VAL A 221 -26.42 -17.97 39.32
C VAL A 221 -27.37 -18.28 38.16
N VAL A 222 -27.60 -19.55 37.83
CA VAL A 222 -28.59 -19.95 36.80
C VAL A 222 -30.00 -19.52 37.19
N THR A 223 -30.35 -19.58 38.49
CA THR A 223 -31.64 -19.12 38.99
C THR A 223 -31.82 -17.60 38.83
N VAL A 224 -30.82 -16.81 39.26
CA VAL A 224 -30.80 -15.34 39.09
C VAL A 224 -30.91 -14.97 37.62
N LEU A 225 -30.07 -15.56 36.75
CA LEU A 225 -30.06 -15.24 35.33
C LEU A 225 -31.44 -15.46 34.70
N CYS A 226 -32.11 -16.59 34.95
CA CYS A 226 -33.44 -16.87 34.41
C CYS A 226 -34.55 -15.95 34.94
N GLU A 227 -34.37 -15.30 36.10
CA GLU A 227 -35.32 -14.28 36.61
C GLU A 227 -35.19 -12.93 35.88
N LEU A 228 -34.07 -12.66 35.21
CA LEU A 228 -33.83 -11.45 34.41
C LEU A 228 -34.57 -11.53 33.05
N ALA A 229 -35.89 -11.66 33.09
CA ALA A 229 -36.73 -12.00 31.94
C ALA A 229 -36.68 -11.01 30.75
N HIS A 230 -36.23 -9.77 30.98
CA HIS A 230 -36.09 -8.73 29.96
C HIS A 230 -34.72 -8.68 29.25
N LEU A 231 -33.80 -9.59 29.57
CA LEU A 231 -32.50 -9.66 28.87
C LEU A 231 -32.67 -9.95 27.38
N ARG A 232 -31.95 -9.16 26.58
CA ARG A 232 -31.80 -9.25 25.13
C ARG A 232 -30.36 -9.59 24.73
N HIS A 233 -29.40 -9.15 25.54
CA HIS A 233 -27.99 -9.43 25.35
C HIS A 233 -27.43 -10.04 26.64
N LEU A 234 -27.03 -11.31 26.58
CA LEU A 234 -26.40 -12.01 27.68
C LEU A 234 -25.04 -12.54 27.23
N ASP A 235 -23.99 -12.17 27.94
CA ASP A 235 -22.63 -12.65 27.71
C ASP A 235 -22.07 -13.26 28.99
N VAL A 236 -21.92 -14.58 28.96
CA VAL A 236 -21.40 -15.41 30.04
C VAL A 236 -20.05 -16.05 29.67
N SER A 237 -19.35 -15.52 28.66
CA SER A 237 -18.13 -16.12 28.10
C SER A 237 -16.95 -16.18 29.09
N SER A 238 -15.86 -16.87 28.72
CA SER A 238 -14.66 -17.06 29.55
C SER A 238 -13.40 -17.31 28.71
N ASP A 239 -12.21 -17.11 29.28
CA ASP A 239 -10.93 -17.35 28.58
C ASP A 239 -10.52 -18.84 28.49
N ALA A 240 -11.27 -19.75 29.13
CA ALA A 240 -11.08 -21.20 29.23
C ALA A 240 -9.73 -21.68 29.87
N LEU A 241 -8.65 -20.93 29.75
CA LEU A 241 -7.27 -21.35 30.01
C LEU A 241 -6.77 -21.16 31.45
N GLY A 242 -7.65 -20.79 32.39
CA GLY A 242 -7.33 -20.80 33.83
C GLY A 242 -7.24 -22.21 34.43
N GLN A 243 -7.70 -23.25 33.72
CA GLN A 243 -7.80 -24.61 34.24
C GLN A 243 -6.48 -25.37 34.09
N SER A 244 -5.65 -25.32 35.14
CA SER A 244 -4.55 -26.28 35.31
C SER A 244 -5.12 -27.70 35.43
N PHE A 245 -4.46 -28.69 34.82
CA PHE A 245 -4.93 -30.07 34.61
C PHE A 245 -5.08 -30.93 35.90
N MET A 246 -5.17 -30.29 37.07
CA MET A 246 -5.09 -30.91 38.40
C MET A 246 -6.23 -30.52 39.36
N THR A 247 -7.07 -29.52 39.04
CA THR A 247 -8.24 -29.15 39.86
C THR A 247 -9.52 -29.78 39.32
N VAL A 248 -9.97 -30.84 40.00
CA VAL A 248 -11.21 -31.57 39.69
C VAL A 248 -12.44 -30.64 39.84
N HIS A 249 -13.36 -30.70 38.88
CA HIS A 249 -14.55 -29.85 38.83
C HIS A 249 -15.48 -30.04 40.05
N GLN A 250 -15.47 -29.06 40.96
CA GLN A 250 -16.58 -28.78 41.87
C GLN A 250 -16.82 -27.27 41.86
N GLY A 251 -18.03 -26.83 41.49
CA GLY A 251 -18.40 -25.41 41.55
C GLY A 251 -18.10 -24.53 40.33
N GLN A 252 -18.13 -25.04 39.09
CA GLN A 252 -18.07 -24.21 37.88
C GLN A 252 -19.46 -23.97 37.24
N PHE A 253 -19.64 -22.81 36.61
CA PHE A 253 -20.90 -22.39 35.97
C PHE A 253 -21.14 -23.15 34.66
N ARG A 254 -22.16 -24.02 34.68
CA ARG A 254 -22.56 -24.87 33.55
C ARG A 254 -23.55 -24.16 32.64
N VAL A 255 -23.10 -23.82 31.44
CA VAL A 255 -23.97 -23.24 30.39
C VAL A 255 -25.13 -24.17 30.02
N SER A 256 -24.92 -25.49 30.00
CA SER A 256 -25.98 -26.46 29.67
C SER A 256 -27.21 -26.31 30.58
N SER A 257 -27.02 -26.09 31.88
CA SER A 257 -28.12 -25.91 32.84
C SER A 257 -28.86 -24.57 32.71
N LEU A 258 -28.28 -23.59 32.00
CA LEU A 258 -28.98 -22.40 31.54
C LEU A 258 -29.82 -22.71 30.28
N LEU A 259 -29.22 -23.39 29.30
CA LEU A 259 -29.87 -23.73 28.02
C LEU A 259 -31.01 -24.76 28.16
N GLU A 260 -30.95 -25.63 29.17
CA GLU A 260 -32.04 -26.54 29.57
C GLU A 260 -33.33 -25.80 29.95
N ARG A 261 -33.23 -24.52 30.34
CA ARG A 261 -34.37 -23.68 30.74
C ARG A 261 -34.89 -22.85 29.56
N THR A 262 -35.39 -23.53 28.53
CA THR A 262 -35.87 -22.95 27.25
C THR A 262 -37.05 -21.96 27.35
N SER A 263 -37.56 -21.68 28.55
CA SER A 263 -38.54 -20.62 28.83
C SER A 263 -37.95 -19.35 29.45
N ALA A 264 -36.65 -19.33 29.74
CA ALA A 264 -35.93 -18.12 30.14
C ALA A 264 -35.64 -17.23 28.92
N HIS A 265 -35.43 -15.92 29.15
CA HIS A 265 -34.98 -14.96 28.13
C HIS A 265 -35.74 -14.96 26.79
N PRO A 266 -37.09 -14.90 26.77
CA PRO A 266 -37.90 -14.96 25.53
C PRO A 266 -37.71 -13.77 24.58
N GLN A 267 -36.91 -12.75 24.96
CA GLN A 267 -36.51 -11.63 24.10
C GLN A 267 -35.00 -11.65 23.76
N ILE A 268 -34.30 -12.77 23.94
CA ILE A 268 -32.87 -12.88 23.64
C ILE A 268 -32.60 -12.62 22.15
N VAL A 269 -31.67 -11.71 21.89
CA VAL A 269 -31.17 -11.32 20.56
C VAL A 269 -29.70 -11.73 20.40
N SER A 270 -28.95 -11.80 21.50
CA SER A 270 -27.52 -12.07 21.52
C SER A 270 -27.14 -12.88 22.75
N LEU A 271 -26.54 -14.05 22.54
CA LEU A 271 -26.03 -14.93 23.59
C LEU A 271 -24.56 -15.26 23.33
N ASP A 272 -23.65 -14.90 24.22
CA ASP A 272 -22.24 -15.32 24.16
C ASP A 272 -21.92 -16.34 25.25
N ILE A 273 -21.57 -17.56 24.82
CA ILE A 273 -21.19 -18.71 25.66
C ILE A 273 -19.77 -19.20 25.33
N SER A 274 -18.96 -18.35 24.70
CA SER A 274 -17.60 -18.66 24.27
C SER A 274 -16.69 -19.08 25.43
N GLY A 275 -15.80 -20.05 25.20
CA GLY A 275 -14.82 -20.54 26.18
C GLY A 275 -15.42 -21.18 27.44
N ARG A 276 -16.63 -21.74 27.33
CA ARG A 276 -17.31 -22.53 28.39
C ARG A 276 -17.36 -24.01 28.02
N ASP A 277 -17.87 -24.81 28.95
CA ASP A 277 -18.01 -26.26 28.86
C ASP A 277 -18.73 -26.74 27.57
N GLU A 278 -18.50 -28.00 27.17
CA GLU A 278 -19.06 -28.57 25.95
C GLU A 278 -20.59 -28.74 26.03
N VAL A 279 -21.31 -27.89 25.28
CA VAL A 279 -22.78 -27.90 25.16
C VAL A 279 -23.22 -28.90 24.09
N PRO A 280 -24.05 -29.92 24.40
CA PRO A 280 -24.48 -30.92 23.41
C PRO A 280 -25.29 -30.33 22.23
N GLU A 281 -25.01 -30.78 20.99
CA GLU A 281 -25.72 -30.33 19.78
C GLU A 281 -27.27 -30.40 19.90
N PRO A 282 -27.89 -31.48 20.44
CA PRO A 282 -29.35 -31.55 20.56
C PRO A 282 -29.94 -30.48 21.49
N LEU A 283 -29.24 -30.13 22.57
CA LEU A 283 -29.66 -29.10 23.52
C LEU A 283 -29.57 -27.71 22.86
N LEU A 284 -28.47 -27.45 22.15
CA LEU A 284 -28.28 -26.18 21.45
C LEU A 284 -29.28 -26.02 20.30
N ARG A 285 -29.57 -27.08 19.53
CA ARG A 285 -30.62 -27.07 18.49
C ARG A 285 -32.00 -26.75 19.09
N CYS A 286 -32.38 -27.42 20.18
CA CYS A 286 -33.67 -27.16 20.86
C CYS A 286 -33.77 -25.72 21.42
N TYR A 287 -32.67 -25.18 21.95
CA TYR A 287 -32.61 -23.77 22.38
C TYR A 287 -32.80 -22.80 21.20
N LEU A 288 -32.19 -23.07 20.04
CA LEU A 288 -32.31 -22.22 18.85
C LEU A 288 -33.70 -22.30 18.21
N GLU A 289 -34.33 -23.49 18.20
CA GLU A 289 -35.72 -23.68 17.74
C GLU A 289 -36.74 -22.95 18.63
N THR A 290 -36.44 -22.77 19.92
CA THR A 290 -37.29 -22.02 20.86
C THR A 290 -37.04 -20.51 20.85
N HIS A 291 -35.86 -20.05 20.43
CA HIS A 291 -35.45 -18.64 20.45
C HIS A 291 -35.27 -18.02 19.05
N ALA A 292 -36.33 -18.05 18.23
CA ALA A 292 -36.37 -17.52 16.85
C ALA A 292 -36.19 -15.99 16.70
N HIS A 293 -35.73 -15.30 17.75
CA HIS A 293 -35.32 -13.89 17.75
C HIS A 293 -33.80 -13.71 17.98
N LEU A 294 -33.06 -14.81 18.24
CA LEU A 294 -31.62 -14.78 18.41
C LEU A 294 -30.93 -14.45 17.07
N GLN A 295 -30.23 -13.33 17.02
CA GLN A 295 -29.45 -12.88 15.85
C GLN A 295 -27.96 -13.18 16.01
N PHE A 296 -27.49 -13.43 17.24
CA PHE A 296 -26.08 -13.70 17.53
C PHE A 296 -25.87 -14.83 18.54
N LEU A 297 -24.94 -15.72 18.23
CA LEU A 297 -24.47 -16.79 19.12
C LEU A 297 -22.94 -16.82 19.18
N GLY A 298 -22.36 -16.59 20.35
CA GLY A 298 -20.92 -16.64 20.57
C GLY A 298 -20.43 -18.04 20.95
N LEU A 299 -19.64 -18.68 20.07
CA LEU A 299 -19.07 -20.03 20.25
C LEU A 299 -17.54 -20.08 20.06
N SER A 300 -16.83 -18.95 20.13
CA SER A 300 -15.36 -18.94 20.10
C SER A 300 -14.77 -19.73 21.26
N LEU A 301 -13.63 -20.39 21.06
CA LEU A 301 -13.03 -21.34 22.01
C LEU A 301 -13.93 -22.53 22.43
N THR A 302 -15.13 -22.67 21.85
CA THR A 302 -16.10 -23.72 22.19
C THR A 302 -16.30 -24.66 21.00
N ARG A 303 -16.22 -25.98 21.24
CA ARG A 303 -16.31 -27.02 20.19
C ARG A 303 -17.64 -27.03 19.43
N ALA A 304 -18.70 -26.48 20.02
CA ALA A 304 -20.00 -26.29 19.37
C ALA A 304 -19.93 -25.45 18.08
N SER A 305 -18.88 -24.64 17.88
CA SER A 305 -18.67 -23.93 16.61
C SER A 305 -18.37 -24.86 15.41
N GLU A 306 -17.97 -26.10 15.65
CA GLU A 306 -17.72 -27.14 14.64
C GLU A 306 -18.99 -27.94 14.26
N TYR A 307 -20.13 -27.69 14.92
CA TYR A 307 -21.37 -28.46 14.72
C TYR A 307 -22.01 -28.25 13.35
N SER A 308 -22.66 -29.31 12.85
CA SER A 308 -23.21 -29.40 11.48
C SER A 308 -24.16 -28.24 11.12
N LEU A 309 -24.90 -27.75 12.11
CA LEU A 309 -25.84 -26.63 12.07
C LEU A 309 -25.22 -25.27 11.69
N PHE A 310 -23.92 -25.08 11.92
CA PHE A 310 -23.21 -23.82 11.69
C PHE A 310 -22.20 -23.88 10.54
N MET A 311 -22.20 -24.99 9.78
CA MET A 311 -21.36 -25.21 8.61
C MET A 311 -22.16 -24.97 7.32
N GLU A 312 -21.49 -24.47 6.28
CA GLU A 312 -22.07 -23.92 5.04
C GLU A 312 -22.90 -24.93 4.19
N SER A 313 -23.00 -26.19 4.61
CA SER A 313 -23.74 -27.26 3.95
C SER A 313 -25.11 -27.58 4.55
N SER A 314 -25.55 -26.86 5.60
CA SER A 314 -26.87 -27.06 6.22
C SER A 314 -27.93 -26.10 5.63
N SER A 315 -29.09 -26.63 5.25
CA SER A 315 -30.21 -25.87 4.69
C SER A 315 -31.16 -25.28 5.74
N ASP A 316 -30.98 -25.65 7.01
CA ASP A 316 -32.05 -25.65 8.00
C ASP A 316 -31.79 -24.64 9.13
N CYS A 317 -32.75 -23.73 9.32
CA CYS A 317 -32.92 -22.80 10.45
C CYS A 317 -31.80 -21.77 10.74
N SER A 318 -30.52 -22.05 10.55
CA SER A 318 -29.41 -21.22 11.06
C SER A 318 -29.09 -19.96 10.22
N SER A 319 -29.67 -19.80 9.03
CA SER A 319 -29.31 -18.78 8.03
C SER A 319 -29.52 -17.31 8.45
N HIS A 320 -30.14 -17.04 9.60
CA HIS A 320 -30.37 -15.71 10.17
C HIS A 320 -29.47 -15.38 11.37
N ILE A 321 -28.66 -16.33 11.84
CA ILE A 321 -27.88 -16.22 13.08
C ILE A 321 -26.40 -16.01 12.75
N VAL A 322 -25.82 -14.94 13.28
CA VAL A 322 -24.38 -14.67 13.17
C VAL A 322 -23.64 -15.40 14.29
N VAL A 323 -22.63 -16.19 13.94
CA VAL A 323 -21.92 -17.09 14.87
C VAL A 323 -20.42 -16.77 14.91
N THR A 324 -19.83 -16.64 16.11
CA THR A 324 -18.36 -16.65 16.29
C THR A 324 -17.88 -18.06 16.57
N GLY A 325 -16.65 -18.39 16.19
CA GLY A 325 -16.14 -19.75 16.27
C GLY A 325 -14.77 -19.93 15.62
N GLU A 326 -14.30 -21.17 15.56
CA GLU A 326 -13.00 -21.52 14.98
C GLU A 326 -13.07 -22.34 13.68
N ALA A 327 -14.26 -22.77 13.26
CA ALA A 327 -14.44 -23.79 12.21
C ALA A 327 -14.46 -23.24 10.78
N SER A 328 -14.78 -21.95 10.58
CA SER A 328 -14.89 -21.35 9.24
C SER A 328 -14.37 -19.90 9.18
N VAL A 329 -14.02 -19.43 7.98
CA VAL A 329 -13.51 -18.06 7.80
C VAL A 329 -14.55 -16.98 8.19
N PRO A 330 -15.86 -17.11 7.90
CA PRO A 330 -16.88 -16.19 8.42
C PRO A 330 -16.92 -16.13 9.95
N GLN A 331 -16.88 -17.28 10.64
CA GLN A 331 -16.84 -17.35 12.11
C GLN A 331 -15.61 -16.65 12.69
N LEU A 332 -14.42 -16.86 12.08
CA LEU A 332 -13.17 -16.23 12.49
C LEU A 332 -13.19 -14.71 12.26
N MET A 333 -13.77 -14.24 11.15
CA MET A 333 -13.90 -12.80 10.87
C MET A 333 -14.83 -12.11 11.88
N GLU A 334 -15.94 -12.74 12.29
CA GLU A 334 -16.81 -12.18 13.31
C GLU A 334 -16.15 -12.19 14.71
N ALA A 335 -15.40 -13.25 15.03
CA ALA A 335 -14.62 -13.32 16.26
C ALA A 335 -13.58 -12.17 16.34
N LEU A 336 -12.87 -11.88 15.23
CA LEU A 336 -11.97 -10.73 15.16
C LEU A 336 -12.69 -9.37 15.32
N ARG A 337 -13.92 -9.22 14.81
CA ARG A 337 -14.72 -7.99 14.99
C ARG A 337 -15.14 -7.75 16.43
N ARG A 338 -15.62 -8.79 17.11
CA ARG A 338 -16.29 -8.65 18.42
C ARG A 338 -15.33 -8.67 19.59
N TYR A 339 -14.25 -9.42 19.50
CA TYR A 339 -13.39 -9.73 20.65
C TYR A 339 -12.09 -8.93 20.68
N VAL A 340 -12.02 -7.77 20.01
CA VAL A 340 -10.81 -6.94 19.88
C VAL A 340 -10.14 -6.63 21.22
N ASN A 341 -10.90 -6.49 22.32
CA ASN A 341 -10.39 -6.27 23.67
C ASN A 341 -9.95 -7.56 24.42
N ARG A 342 -10.36 -8.75 23.96
CA ARG A 342 -10.06 -10.06 24.60
C ARG A 342 -8.78 -10.66 24.00
N SER A 343 -7.63 -10.43 24.63
CA SER A 343 -6.32 -10.84 24.12
C SER A 343 -6.21 -12.34 23.79
N VAL A 344 -6.74 -13.21 24.65
CA VAL A 344 -6.75 -14.69 24.48
C VAL A 344 -7.56 -15.10 23.26
N TYR A 345 -8.74 -14.49 23.08
CA TYR A 345 -9.63 -14.75 21.95
C TYR A 345 -8.96 -14.34 20.64
N ILE A 346 -8.39 -13.14 20.59
CA ILE A 346 -7.69 -12.64 19.40
C ILE A 346 -6.48 -13.52 19.08
N GLN A 347 -5.67 -13.92 20.07
CA GLN A 347 -4.54 -14.84 19.86
C GLN A 347 -5.00 -16.17 19.23
N LYS A 348 -6.06 -16.80 19.76
CA LYS A 348 -6.56 -18.10 19.27
C LYS A 348 -7.22 -17.98 17.90
N THR A 349 -8.06 -16.95 17.70
CA THR A 349 -8.69 -16.63 16.41
C THR A 349 -7.63 -16.40 15.32
N LEU A 350 -6.58 -15.63 15.62
CA LEU A 350 -5.46 -15.41 14.70
C LEU A 350 -4.66 -16.69 14.43
N PHE A 351 -4.43 -17.54 15.44
CA PHE A 351 -3.76 -18.83 15.24
C PHE A 351 -4.54 -19.76 14.30
N ARG A 352 -5.87 -19.79 14.39
CA ARG A 352 -6.73 -20.52 13.43
C ARG A 352 -6.73 -19.87 12.04
N LEU A 353 -6.84 -18.54 11.99
CA LEU A 353 -6.77 -17.78 10.74
C LEU A 353 -5.42 -17.99 10.03
N PHE A 354 -4.31 -18.13 10.74
CA PHE A 354 -3.01 -18.45 10.15
C PHE A 354 -3.08 -19.72 9.30
N THR A 355 -3.71 -20.78 9.79
CA THR A 355 -3.91 -22.03 9.02
C THR A 355 -4.73 -21.82 7.75
N PHE A 356 -5.89 -21.15 7.84
CA PHE A 356 -6.72 -20.84 6.67
C PHE A 356 -6.00 -19.93 5.65
N SER A 357 -5.28 -18.92 6.13
CA SER A 357 -4.58 -17.92 5.30
C SER A 357 -3.47 -18.49 4.42
N GLN A 358 -2.96 -19.70 4.71
CA GLN A 358 -1.96 -20.34 3.86
C GLN A 358 -2.49 -20.65 2.46
N GLY A 359 -3.80 -20.96 2.33
CA GLY A 359 -4.45 -21.36 1.08
C GLY A 359 -5.16 -20.24 0.30
N PHE A 360 -5.06 -18.97 0.71
CA PHE A 360 -5.75 -17.88 0.02
C PHE A 360 -5.06 -17.49 -1.29
N VAL A 361 -5.80 -17.57 -2.41
CA VAL A 361 -5.34 -17.27 -3.78
C VAL A 361 -5.77 -15.87 -4.26
N LYS A 362 -6.66 -15.21 -3.51
CA LYS A 362 -7.14 -13.84 -3.76
C LYS A 362 -6.74 -12.94 -2.59
N PRO A 363 -6.43 -11.64 -2.82
CA PRO A 363 -6.17 -10.70 -1.73
C PRO A 363 -7.41 -10.61 -0.82
N ARG A 364 -7.19 -10.57 0.50
CA ARG A 364 -8.23 -10.50 1.53
C ARG A 364 -8.02 -9.29 2.42
N GLU A 365 -8.14 -8.10 1.81
CA GLU A 365 -8.03 -6.82 2.52
C GLU A 365 -9.11 -6.67 3.61
N ASP A 366 -10.27 -7.31 3.41
CA ASP A 366 -11.36 -7.47 4.37
C ASP A 366 -10.97 -8.27 5.62
N ILE A 367 -9.97 -9.14 5.53
CA ILE A 367 -9.37 -9.83 6.69
C ILE A 367 -8.25 -8.98 7.29
N ILE A 368 -7.40 -8.34 6.48
CA ILE A 368 -6.33 -7.46 6.97
C ILE A 368 -6.90 -6.33 7.85
N LYS A 369 -7.98 -5.67 7.38
CA LYS A 369 -8.71 -4.62 8.11
C LYS A 369 -9.36 -5.12 9.43
N LEU A 370 -9.38 -6.44 9.71
CA LEU A 370 -9.80 -7.05 10.98
C LEU A 370 -8.64 -7.57 11.84
N VAL A 371 -7.46 -7.84 11.27
CA VAL A 371 -6.25 -8.22 12.02
C VAL A 371 -5.59 -7.00 12.67
N LEU A 372 -5.54 -5.87 11.95
CA LEU A 372 -4.86 -4.65 12.39
C LEU A 372 -5.40 -4.07 13.72
N PRO A 373 -6.74 -4.00 13.97
CA PRO A 373 -7.25 -3.53 15.26
C PRO A 373 -6.81 -4.41 16.44
N GLY A 374 -6.77 -5.74 16.26
CA GLY A 374 -6.30 -6.68 17.27
C GLY A 374 -4.80 -6.50 17.60
N MET A 375 -3.98 -6.15 16.60
CA MET A 375 -2.58 -5.77 16.84
C MET A 375 -2.47 -4.44 17.61
N LYS A 376 -3.20 -3.39 17.19
CA LYS A 376 -3.15 -2.07 17.81
C LYS A 376 -3.64 -2.08 19.26
N MET A 377 -4.61 -2.95 19.60
CA MET A 377 -5.14 -3.07 20.96
C MET A 377 -4.23 -3.86 21.91
N HIS A 378 -3.41 -4.78 21.39
CA HIS A 378 -2.56 -5.67 22.22
C HIS A 378 -1.06 -5.57 21.90
N PRO A 379 -0.45 -4.35 21.83
CA PRO A 379 0.94 -4.18 21.36
C PRO A 379 1.97 -4.91 22.24
N LYS A 380 1.65 -5.11 23.52
CA LYS A 380 2.50 -5.79 24.51
C LYS A 380 2.17 -7.27 24.73
N GLN A 381 1.27 -7.87 23.96
CA GLN A 381 0.94 -9.30 24.03
C GLN A 381 1.63 -10.09 22.92
N LEU A 382 2.75 -10.74 23.24
CA LEU A 382 3.57 -11.53 22.30
C LEU A 382 2.74 -12.56 21.50
N GLY A 383 1.79 -13.22 22.16
CA GLY A 383 0.93 -14.23 21.53
C GLY A 383 0.04 -13.66 20.43
N VAL A 384 -0.50 -12.45 20.63
CA VAL A 384 -1.29 -11.74 19.59
C VAL A 384 -0.36 -11.29 18.46
N GLN A 385 0.74 -10.59 18.77
CA GLN A 385 1.61 -10.02 17.73
C GLN A 385 2.28 -11.09 16.86
N MET A 386 2.70 -12.22 17.44
CA MET A 386 3.35 -13.29 16.66
C MET A 386 2.36 -14.09 15.80
N ALA A 387 1.11 -14.25 16.23
CA ALA A 387 0.05 -14.81 15.40
C ALA A 387 -0.38 -13.82 14.29
N ALA A 388 -0.53 -12.54 14.62
CA ALA A 388 -0.93 -11.51 13.67
C ALA A 388 0.10 -11.28 12.56
N THR A 389 1.39 -11.12 12.91
CA THR A 389 2.47 -10.98 11.91
C THR A 389 2.57 -12.19 10.99
N ALA A 390 2.32 -13.41 11.49
CA ALA A 390 2.25 -14.62 10.67
C ALA A 390 1.04 -14.61 9.71
N CYS A 391 -0.12 -14.12 10.15
CA CYS A 391 -1.29 -13.90 9.29
C CYS A 391 -1.03 -12.83 8.23
N LEU A 392 -0.48 -11.67 8.60
CA LEU A 392 -0.24 -10.56 7.68
C LEU A 392 0.75 -10.96 6.57
N TYR A 393 1.85 -11.65 6.90
CA TYR A 393 2.72 -12.25 5.89
C TYR A 393 1.96 -13.17 4.92
N ASN A 394 1.11 -14.07 5.43
CA ASN A 394 0.31 -14.95 4.58
C ASN A 394 -0.70 -14.19 3.70
N LEU A 395 -1.17 -13.04 4.14
CA LEU A 395 -2.14 -12.20 3.42
C LEU A 395 -1.48 -11.28 2.37
N THR A 396 -0.19 -10.93 2.53
CA THR A 396 0.54 -10.02 1.63
C THR A 396 1.59 -10.69 0.72
N LYS A 397 2.01 -11.93 1.00
CA LYS A 397 3.05 -12.65 0.23
C LYS A 397 2.77 -12.76 -1.28
N GLY A 398 3.83 -12.70 -2.09
CA GLY A 398 3.80 -12.99 -3.53
C GLY A 398 2.78 -12.15 -4.30
N GLU A 399 2.01 -12.80 -5.18
CA GLU A 399 1.00 -12.14 -6.04
C GLU A 399 -0.16 -11.45 -5.27
N LEU A 400 -0.26 -11.61 -3.95
CA LEU A 400 -1.28 -10.95 -3.14
C LEU A 400 -0.92 -9.48 -2.88
N GLY A 401 0.33 -9.20 -2.48
CA GLY A 401 0.83 -7.87 -2.10
C GLY A 401 0.57 -6.78 -3.14
N PRO A 402 0.96 -6.97 -4.43
CA PRO A 402 0.69 -6.02 -5.52
C PRO A 402 -0.80 -5.74 -5.80
N ARG A 403 -1.73 -6.49 -5.19
CA ARG A 403 -3.18 -6.35 -5.36
C ARG A 403 -3.89 -5.78 -4.12
N ILE A 404 -3.15 -5.34 -3.10
CA ILE A 404 -3.66 -4.71 -1.86
C ILE A 404 -3.41 -3.20 -1.92
N HIS A 405 -4.32 -2.39 -1.37
CA HIS A 405 -4.19 -0.93 -1.41
C HIS A 405 -2.94 -0.44 -0.62
N PRO A 406 -2.11 0.49 -1.14
CA PRO A 406 -0.89 0.94 -0.44
C PRO A 406 -1.13 1.50 0.96
N ALA A 407 -2.24 2.19 1.21
CA ALA A 407 -2.60 2.67 2.56
C ALA A 407 -2.87 1.51 3.55
N CYS A 408 -3.40 0.39 3.06
CA CYS A 408 -3.56 -0.82 3.88
C CYS A 408 -2.20 -1.50 4.16
N LEU A 409 -1.31 -1.53 3.16
CA LEU A 409 0.08 -2.00 3.33
C LEU A 409 0.88 -1.11 4.30
N GLN A 410 0.67 0.22 4.28
CA GLN A 410 1.27 1.15 5.25
C GLN A 410 0.87 0.81 6.69
N GLN A 411 -0.41 0.53 6.95
CA GLN A 411 -0.87 0.11 8.28
C GLN A 411 -0.27 -1.25 8.70
N VAL A 412 -0.16 -2.20 7.76
CA VAL A 412 0.54 -3.48 7.97
C VAL A 412 2.00 -3.25 8.35
N VAL A 413 2.72 -2.38 7.64
CA VAL A 413 4.12 -2.04 7.93
C VAL A 413 4.26 -1.40 9.31
N ASN A 414 3.50 -0.34 9.59
CA ASN A 414 3.64 0.42 10.84
C ASN A 414 3.38 -0.45 12.09
N LEU A 415 2.34 -1.30 12.08
CA LEU A 415 2.09 -2.24 13.19
C LEU A 415 3.08 -3.42 13.22
N THR A 416 3.67 -3.79 12.07
CA THR A 416 4.76 -4.79 12.04
C THR A 416 6.04 -4.23 12.65
N LEU A 417 6.42 -2.99 12.35
CA LEU A 417 7.58 -2.31 12.94
C LEU A 417 7.38 -2.11 14.45
N GLN A 418 6.21 -1.65 14.89
CA GLN A 418 5.86 -1.57 16.31
C GLN A 418 5.93 -2.94 17.02
N ALA A 419 5.55 -4.03 16.35
CA ALA A 419 5.72 -5.39 16.88
C ALA A 419 7.21 -5.80 16.97
N MET A 420 8.05 -5.37 16.04
CA MET A 420 9.50 -5.57 16.11
C MET A 420 10.12 -4.81 17.30
N GLU A 421 9.73 -3.56 17.53
CA GLU A 421 10.17 -2.73 18.66
C GLU A 421 9.82 -3.31 20.03
N ASN A 422 8.58 -3.80 20.19
CA ASN A 422 8.12 -4.35 21.47
C ASN A 422 8.76 -5.72 21.79
N PHE A 423 9.26 -6.44 20.78
CA PHE A 423 9.75 -7.82 20.92
C PHE A 423 11.12 -8.08 20.23
N PRO A 424 12.16 -7.26 20.46
CA PRO A 424 13.43 -7.32 19.72
C PRO A 424 14.11 -8.70 19.85
N ASN A 425 13.99 -9.33 21.02
CA ASN A 425 14.62 -10.61 21.34
C ASN A 425 13.85 -11.85 20.82
N HIS A 426 12.69 -11.69 20.17
CA HIS A 426 11.85 -12.81 19.75
C HIS A 426 12.05 -13.19 18.27
N GLN A 427 13.10 -13.98 18.02
CA GLN A 427 13.56 -14.43 16.69
C GLN A 427 12.43 -14.77 15.69
N GLN A 428 11.41 -15.56 16.08
CA GLN A 428 10.35 -15.96 15.17
C GLN A 428 9.40 -14.81 14.78
N LEU A 429 9.14 -13.86 15.69
CA LEU A 429 8.37 -12.65 15.37
C LEU A 429 9.17 -11.78 14.40
N GLN A 430 10.46 -11.56 14.69
CA GLN A 430 11.37 -10.82 13.80
C GLN A 430 11.47 -11.49 12.41
N LYS A 431 11.49 -12.82 12.35
CA LYS A 431 11.48 -13.59 11.09
C LYS A 431 10.17 -13.43 10.30
N ASN A 432 9.01 -13.38 10.97
CA ASN A 432 7.72 -13.07 10.34
C ASN A 432 7.66 -11.62 9.82
N ALA A 433 8.20 -10.67 10.60
CA ALA A 433 8.25 -9.26 10.24
C ALA A 433 9.15 -9.03 9.02
N LEU A 434 10.39 -9.55 9.03
CA LEU A 434 11.31 -9.50 7.89
C LEU A 434 10.72 -10.16 6.63
N LEU A 435 10.00 -11.29 6.76
CA LEU A 435 9.28 -11.92 5.65
C LEU A 435 8.18 -11.03 5.04
N THR A 436 7.59 -10.14 5.83
CA THR A 436 6.59 -9.17 5.36
C THR A 436 7.27 -7.95 4.73
N LEU A 437 8.29 -7.40 5.39
CA LEU A 437 9.03 -6.21 4.95
C LEU A 437 9.88 -6.48 3.69
N CYS A 438 10.31 -7.72 3.43
CA CYS A 438 11.04 -8.11 2.22
C CYS A 438 10.16 -8.16 0.94
N SER A 439 8.93 -7.65 0.99
CA SER A 439 8.10 -7.45 -0.20
C SER A 439 8.57 -6.21 -0.96
N ASP A 440 9.01 -6.38 -2.21
CA ASP A 440 9.45 -5.26 -3.06
C ASP A 440 8.36 -4.18 -3.19
N ARG A 441 7.10 -4.56 -3.42
CA ARG A 441 5.95 -3.63 -3.43
C ARG A 441 5.85 -2.75 -2.17
N ILE A 442 6.27 -3.25 -1.01
CA ILE A 442 6.32 -2.46 0.22
C ILE A 442 7.51 -1.49 0.16
N LEU A 443 8.72 -1.99 -0.07
CA LEU A 443 9.96 -1.18 -0.05
C LEU A 443 10.00 -0.11 -1.15
N GLN A 444 9.39 -0.37 -2.31
CA GLN A 444 9.35 0.53 -3.45
C GLN A 444 8.24 1.58 -3.33
N ASP A 445 6.98 1.14 -3.20
CA ASP A 445 5.80 1.94 -3.51
C ASP A 445 4.98 2.39 -2.29
N VAL A 446 5.27 1.85 -1.09
CA VAL A 446 4.56 2.26 0.14
C VAL A 446 5.33 3.39 0.82
N THR A 447 4.59 4.38 1.32
CA THR A 447 5.12 5.45 2.18
C THR A 447 5.08 5.01 3.64
N PHE A 448 6.23 4.97 4.28
CA PHE A 448 6.43 4.65 5.70
C PHE A 448 7.79 5.17 6.15
N ASP A 449 8.09 5.13 7.45
CA ASP A 449 9.41 5.51 7.96
C ASP A 449 10.47 4.46 7.57
N ARG A 450 11.19 4.75 6.48
CA ARG A 450 12.24 3.90 5.92
C ARG A 450 13.49 3.84 6.81
N PHE A 451 13.82 4.93 7.50
CA PHE A 451 14.98 5.00 8.39
C PHE A 451 14.76 4.18 9.67
N HIS A 452 13.58 4.32 10.29
CA HIS A 452 13.17 3.49 11.42
C HIS A 452 13.14 1.99 11.05
N CYS A 453 12.60 1.66 9.87
CA CYS A 453 12.65 0.30 9.33
C CYS A 453 14.09 -0.20 9.16
N ALA A 454 14.96 0.55 8.48
CA ALA A 454 16.36 0.17 8.27
C ALA A 454 17.12 -0.03 9.61
N LYS A 455 16.90 0.86 10.58
CA LYS A 455 17.43 0.76 11.96
C LYS A 455 17.02 -0.55 12.64
N LEU A 456 15.74 -0.92 12.60
CA LEU A 456 15.25 -2.17 13.18
C LEU A 456 15.76 -3.42 12.46
N VAL A 457 15.87 -3.37 11.13
CA VAL A 457 16.38 -4.46 10.30
C VAL A 457 17.87 -4.70 10.54
N MET A 458 18.66 -3.63 10.76
CA MET A 458 20.07 -3.69 11.14
C MET A 458 20.28 -4.18 12.58
N GLU A 459 19.42 -3.80 13.53
CA GLU A 459 19.42 -4.41 14.86
C GLU A 459 19.14 -5.91 14.80
N CYS A 460 18.13 -6.35 14.02
CA CYS A 460 17.84 -7.76 13.82
C CYS A 460 19.00 -8.53 13.17
N LEU A 461 19.69 -7.91 12.20
CA LEU A 461 20.90 -8.45 11.57
C LEU A 461 22.05 -8.63 12.58
N CYS A 462 22.13 -7.75 13.58
CA CYS A 462 23.14 -7.80 14.63
C CYS A 462 22.74 -8.65 15.85
N ALA A 463 21.46 -9.01 16.00
CA ALA A 463 20.93 -9.74 17.16
C ALA A 463 20.77 -11.25 16.92
N PHE A 464 20.65 -11.70 15.66
CA PHE A 464 20.40 -13.10 15.32
C PHE A 464 21.41 -13.65 14.30
N GLU A 465 21.63 -14.97 14.33
CA GLU A 465 22.54 -15.67 13.42
C GLU A 465 21.83 -16.71 12.56
N ASP A 466 20.59 -16.39 12.15
CA ASP A 466 19.79 -17.21 11.24
C ASP A 466 20.06 -16.83 9.79
N ILE A 467 20.46 -17.81 8.97
CA ILE A 467 20.85 -17.61 7.57
C ILE A 467 19.71 -16.97 6.75
N SER A 468 18.43 -17.28 7.04
CA SER A 468 17.31 -16.64 6.34
C SER A 468 17.11 -15.19 6.78
N MET A 469 17.21 -14.91 8.09
CA MET A 469 17.04 -13.56 8.64
C MET A 469 18.14 -12.63 8.15
N ASN A 470 19.42 -13.02 8.29
CA ASN A 470 20.56 -12.21 7.81
C ASN A 470 20.37 -11.79 6.36
N ARG A 471 19.93 -12.76 5.55
CA ARG A 471 19.75 -12.63 4.10
C ARG A 471 18.52 -11.82 3.70
N MET A 472 17.44 -11.84 4.48
CA MET A 472 16.32 -10.90 4.30
C MET A 472 16.73 -9.49 4.73
N SER A 473 17.45 -9.35 5.85
CA SER A 473 17.92 -8.06 6.35
C SER A 473 18.84 -7.35 5.36
N VAL A 474 19.86 -8.00 4.81
CA VAL A 474 20.75 -7.34 3.82
C VAL A 474 20.02 -6.99 2.52
N ALA A 475 19.02 -7.79 2.10
CA ALA A 475 18.19 -7.46 0.94
C ALA A 475 17.35 -6.20 1.19
N ILE A 476 16.64 -6.14 2.32
CA ILE A 476 15.87 -4.96 2.74
C ILE A 476 16.78 -3.72 2.86
N CYS A 477 17.92 -3.83 3.55
CA CYS A 477 18.86 -2.72 3.73
C CYS A 477 19.47 -2.25 2.41
N SER A 478 19.76 -3.15 1.45
CA SER A 478 20.28 -2.74 0.13
C SER A 478 19.30 -1.87 -0.67
N ILE A 479 17.98 -2.04 -0.46
CA ILE A 479 16.93 -1.22 -1.08
C ILE A 479 16.67 0.05 -0.26
N LEU A 480 16.65 -0.04 1.07
CA LEU A 480 16.36 1.10 1.94
C LEU A 480 17.50 2.12 2.01
N ALA A 481 18.76 1.71 1.93
CA ALA A 481 19.90 2.63 1.96
C ALA A 481 19.85 3.64 0.80
N ALA A 482 19.46 3.20 -0.40
CA ALA A 482 19.24 4.08 -1.55
C ALA A 482 17.84 4.76 -1.58
N LYS A 483 17.15 4.86 -0.43
CA LYS A 483 15.80 5.45 -0.28
C LYS A 483 15.60 6.23 1.04
N ILE A 484 16.69 6.53 1.76
CA ILE A 484 16.75 7.39 2.94
C ILE A 484 17.74 8.53 2.64
N SER A 485 17.71 9.64 3.40
CA SER A 485 18.64 10.75 3.16
C SER A 485 20.09 10.36 3.48
N THR A 486 21.05 11.12 2.95
CA THR A 486 22.49 10.96 3.19
C THR A 486 22.87 11.13 4.66
N GLU A 487 22.20 12.03 5.39
CA GLU A 487 22.27 12.10 6.85
C GLU A 487 21.85 10.78 7.50
N GLN A 488 20.75 10.17 7.02
CA GLN A 488 20.18 8.93 7.55
C GLN A 488 21.01 7.68 7.18
N THR A 489 21.62 7.61 5.99
CA THR A 489 22.61 6.57 5.67
C THR A 489 23.82 6.71 6.59
N SER A 490 24.33 7.93 6.78
CA SER A 490 25.48 8.24 7.64
C SER A 490 25.24 7.85 9.10
N VAL A 491 24.07 8.16 9.68
CA VAL A 491 23.68 7.77 11.05
C VAL A 491 23.49 6.25 11.20
N LEU A 492 23.34 5.48 10.11
CA LEU A 492 23.35 4.01 10.14
C LEU A 492 24.74 3.41 9.92
N GLY A 493 25.46 3.87 8.89
CA GLY A 493 26.75 3.33 8.46
C GLY A 493 27.88 3.63 9.45
N SER A 494 27.89 4.82 10.04
CA SER A 494 28.88 5.24 11.06
C SER A 494 28.86 4.42 12.37
N LYS A 495 27.98 3.42 12.52
CA LYS A 495 27.91 2.54 13.70
C LYS A 495 28.84 1.33 13.50
N PRO A 496 29.97 1.21 14.24
CA PRO A 496 30.94 0.14 13.99
C PRO A 496 30.35 -1.28 14.17
N ARG A 497 29.38 -1.45 15.10
CA ARG A 497 28.65 -2.72 15.28
C ARG A 497 27.91 -3.18 14.01
N TYR A 498 27.36 -2.24 13.23
CA TYR A 498 26.62 -2.52 12.00
C TYR A 498 27.59 -2.85 10.86
N MET A 499 28.59 -1.99 10.65
CA MET A 499 29.65 -2.17 9.65
C MET A 499 30.36 -3.53 9.82
N ARG A 500 30.82 -3.82 11.06
CA ARG A 500 31.46 -5.09 11.41
C ARG A 500 30.58 -6.32 11.11
N LYS A 501 29.27 -6.24 11.32
CA LYS A 501 28.36 -7.36 11.02
C LYS A 501 28.23 -7.58 9.50
N LEU A 502 28.11 -6.51 8.71
CA LEU A 502 28.12 -6.61 7.24
C LEU A 502 29.43 -7.19 6.71
N LEU A 503 30.58 -6.66 7.16
CA LEU A 503 31.91 -7.17 6.79
C LEU A 503 32.11 -8.63 7.22
N SER A 504 31.58 -9.05 8.38
CA SER A 504 31.63 -10.46 8.81
C SER A 504 30.87 -11.41 7.87
N LEU A 505 29.78 -10.94 7.23
CA LEU A 505 29.04 -11.73 6.24
C LEU A 505 29.80 -11.82 4.91
N VAL A 506 30.41 -10.72 4.46
CA VAL A 506 31.31 -10.71 3.29
C VAL A 506 32.46 -11.71 3.52
N LYS A 507 33.15 -11.63 4.67
CA LYS A 507 34.24 -12.53 5.05
C LYS A 507 33.81 -13.99 5.10
N SER A 508 32.69 -14.30 5.76
CA SER A 508 32.14 -15.66 5.82
C SER A 508 31.81 -16.23 4.44
N ARG A 509 31.33 -15.40 3.49
CA ARG A 509 31.08 -15.82 2.10
C ARG A 509 32.35 -16.01 1.29
N MET A 510 33.38 -15.19 1.52
CA MET A 510 34.72 -15.35 0.94
C MET A 510 35.38 -16.66 1.38
N GLU A 511 35.42 -16.91 2.69
CA GLU A 511 36.02 -18.11 3.31
C GLU A 511 35.34 -19.41 2.87
N THR A 512 34.05 -19.35 2.53
CA THR A 512 33.27 -20.49 2.00
C THR A 512 33.20 -20.53 0.47
N GLN A 513 33.87 -19.61 -0.23
CA GLN A 513 33.80 -19.40 -1.68
C GLN A 513 32.37 -19.37 -2.26
N ASN A 514 31.42 -18.90 -1.44
CA ASN A 514 30.00 -18.92 -1.75
C ASN A 514 29.56 -17.53 -2.22
N PHE A 515 29.76 -17.23 -3.50
CA PHE A 515 29.39 -15.96 -4.14
C PHE A 515 27.88 -15.87 -4.44
N ASP A 516 27.07 -16.10 -3.41
CA ASP A 516 25.61 -16.08 -3.49
C ASP A 516 25.05 -14.66 -3.59
N ILE A 517 23.74 -14.58 -3.87
CA ILE A 517 23.02 -13.31 -3.86
C ILE A 517 22.98 -12.64 -2.46
N THR A 518 23.25 -13.38 -1.37
CA THR A 518 23.45 -12.78 -0.03
C THR A 518 24.65 -11.85 -0.04
N LEU A 519 25.78 -12.31 -0.62
CA LEU A 519 26.97 -11.48 -0.80
C LEU A 519 26.65 -10.25 -1.67
N LYS A 520 25.96 -10.45 -2.81
CA LYS A 520 25.58 -9.34 -3.71
C LYS A 520 24.72 -8.27 -3.02
N PHE A 521 23.74 -8.65 -2.20
CA PHE A 521 22.96 -7.71 -1.39
C PHE A 521 23.80 -7.07 -0.27
N THR A 522 24.69 -7.83 0.38
CA THR A 522 25.56 -7.29 1.44
C THR A 522 26.52 -6.22 0.89
N LEU A 523 27.15 -6.47 -0.27
CA LEU A 523 28.00 -5.50 -0.96
C LEU A 523 27.22 -4.29 -1.46
N SER A 524 25.98 -4.48 -1.95
CA SER A 524 25.12 -3.36 -2.36
C SER A 524 24.67 -2.51 -1.17
N ALA A 525 24.36 -3.12 -0.02
CA ALA A 525 24.05 -2.40 1.21
C ALA A 525 25.27 -1.66 1.77
N LEU A 526 26.49 -2.21 1.62
CA LEU A 526 27.72 -1.51 2.00
C LEU A 526 27.96 -0.28 1.11
N TRP A 527 27.91 -0.44 -0.22
CA TRP A 527 28.11 0.66 -1.19
C TRP A 527 27.13 1.82 -0.95
N ASN A 528 25.83 1.52 -0.87
CA ASN A 528 24.77 2.50 -0.62
C ASN A 528 24.79 3.10 0.81
N LEU A 529 25.63 2.61 1.72
CA LEU A 529 25.87 3.21 3.05
C LEU A 529 27.14 4.07 3.08
N THR A 530 28.07 3.86 2.14
CA THR A 530 29.26 4.69 1.94
C THR A 530 29.04 5.85 0.96
N ASP A 531 28.02 5.80 0.11
CA ASP A 531 27.52 6.96 -0.69
C ASP A 531 27.43 8.22 0.18
N GLU A 532 28.14 9.27 -0.26
CA GLU A 532 28.13 10.63 0.31
C GLU A 532 28.35 10.67 1.84
N SER A 533 29.00 9.64 2.41
CA SER A 533 29.12 9.45 3.86
C SER A 533 30.57 9.27 4.33
N PRO A 534 31.37 10.35 4.41
CA PRO A 534 32.73 10.32 4.97
C PRO A 534 32.86 9.62 6.34
N PRO A 535 31.92 9.78 7.31
CA PRO A 535 31.98 9.04 8.57
C PRO A 535 31.83 7.52 8.40
N THR A 536 31.00 7.07 7.46
CA THR A 536 30.84 5.64 7.18
C THR A 536 32.07 5.06 6.46
N CYS A 537 32.64 5.80 5.51
CA CYS A 537 33.90 5.45 4.85
C CYS A 537 35.05 5.27 5.86
N GLY A 538 35.20 6.20 6.81
CA GLY A 538 36.19 6.09 7.89
C GLY A 538 35.94 4.87 8.80
N VAL A 539 34.67 4.57 9.12
CA VAL A 539 34.32 3.38 9.92
C VAL A 539 34.57 2.08 9.16
N PHE A 540 34.31 2.01 7.85
CA PHE A 540 34.66 0.87 6.99
C PHE A 540 36.16 0.57 7.02
N LEU A 541 37.01 1.61 6.90
CA LEU A 541 38.46 1.47 7.00
C LEU A 541 38.89 0.98 8.39
N SER A 542 38.34 1.57 9.46
CA SER A 542 38.65 1.18 10.85
C SER A 542 38.29 -0.28 11.20
N GLU A 543 37.31 -0.86 10.50
CA GLU A 543 36.88 -2.26 10.65
C GLU A 543 37.57 -3.21 9.65
N GLN A 544 38.72 -2.81 9.08
CA GLN A 544 39.55 -3.59 8.15
C GLN A 544 38.85 -3.97 6.84
N GLY A 545 37.90 -3.14 6.39
CA GLY A 545 37.12 -3.37 5.16
C GLY A 545 37.98 -3.39 3.90
N LEU A 546 39.01 -2.54 3.81
CA LEU A 546 39.91 -2.46 2.65
C LEU A 546 40.69 -3.76 2.43
N ASP A 547 41.34 -4.28 3.48
CA ASP A 547 42.10 -5.53 3.40
C ASP A 547 41.18 -6.71 3.04
N LEU A 548 39.95 -6.76 3.58
CA LEU A 548 38.96 -7.77 3.21
C LEU A 548 38.58 -7.67 1.73
N PHE A 549 38.37 -6.46 1.20
CA PHE A 549 37.98 -6.25 -0.20
C PHE A 549 39.12 -6.56 -1.17
N MET A 550 40.38 -6.23 -0.83
CA MET A 550 41.54 -6.63 -1.63
C MET A 550 41.73 -8.15 -1.68
N ASN A 551 41.64 -8.82 -0.53
CA ASN A 551 41.68 -10.29 -0.46
C ASN A 551 40.55 -10.91 -1.29
N MET A 552 39.34 -10.33 -1.27
CA MET A 552 38.23 -10.80 -2.09
C MET A 552 38.55 -10.65 -3.59
N LEU A 553 38.95 -9.46 -4.05
CA LEU A 553 39.30 -9.21 -5.46
C LEU A 553 40.37 -10.20 -5.98
N GLN A 554 41.44 -10.42 -5.22
CA GLN A 554 42.50 -11.38 -5.57
C GLN A 554 41.99 -12.83 -5.63
N SER A 555 41.00 -13.20 -4.80
CA SER A 555 40.44 -14.56 -4.76
C SER A 555 39.45 -14.89 -5.88
N LEU A 556 38.94 -13.90 -6.64
CA LEU A 556 37.87 -14.09 -7.63
C LEU A 556 38.29 -14.86 -8.90
N GLY A 557 39.57 -15.18 -9.09
CA GLY A 557 40.08 -15.82 -10.32
C GLY A 557 39.45 -17.16 -10.69
N ASN A 558 38.80 -17.86 -9.75
CA ASN A 558 38.12 -19.14 -9.97
C ASN A 558 36.59 -19.02 -10.16
N VAL A 559 36.03 -17.80 -10.17
CA VAL A 559 34.58 -17.55 -10.24
C VAL A 559 34.13 -17.35 -11.69
N GLU A 560 32.89 -17.76 -12.00
CA GLU A 560 32.26 -17.50 -13.32
C GLU A 560 32.32 -16.00 -13.65
N ALA A 561 32.77 -15.65 -14.86
CA ALA A 561 33.12 -14.28 -15.23
C ALA A 561 31.99 -13.25 -14.99
N GLU A 562 30.74 -13.60 -15.26
CA GLU A 562 29.57 -12.72 -15.01
C GLU A 562 29.32 -12.50 -13.51
N ASN A 563 29.44 -13.55 -12.69
CA ASN A 563 29.33 -13.43 -11.23
C ASN A 563 30.52 -12.66 -10.63
N ARG A 564 31.73 -12.82 -11.20
CA ARG A 564 32.93 -12.07 -10.84
C ARG A 564 32.75 -10.56 -11.08
N VAL A 565 32.37 -10.13 -12.29
CA VAL A 565 32.19 -8.70 -12.64
C VAL A 565 31.15 -8.03 -11.74
N GLN A 566 30.05 -8.71 -11.39
CA GLN A 566 29.02 -8.20 -10.47
C GLN A 566 29.48 -8.06 -9.01
N VAL A 567 30.60 -8.67 -8.62
CA VAL A 567 31.25 -8.50 -7.31
C VAL A 567 32.34 -7.44 -7.39
N GLU A 568 33.19 -7.48 -8.43
CA GLU A 568 34.25 -6.48 -8.67
C GLU A 568 33.67 -5.07 -8.76
N THR A 569 32.62 -4.85 -9.55
CA THR A 569 31.96 -3.53 -9.68
C THR A 569 31.40 -2.98 -8.37
N LYS A 570 30.89 -3.83 -7.47
CA LYS A 570 30.34 -3.40 -6.17
C LYS A 570 31.42 -3.14 -5.13
N ILE A 571 32.54 -3.84 -5.21
CA ILE A 571 33.73 -3.59 -4.41
C ILE A 571 34.38 -2.27 -4.85
N LEU A 572 34.59 -2.09 -6.16
CA LEU A 572 35.23 -0.89 -6.71
C LEU A 572 34.33 0.34 -6.61
N GLY A 573 33.00 0.21 -6.73
CA GLY A 573 32.06 1.28 -6.43
C GLY A 573 32.27 1.85 -5.03
N LEU A 574 32.17 1.01 -3.98
CA LEU A 574 32.43 1.43 -2.60
C LEU A 574 33.84 2.06 -2.44
N LEU A 575 34.86 1.52 -3.11
CA LEU A 575 36.22 2.07 -3.03
C LEU A 575 36.36 3.43 -3.74
N ASN A 576 35.55 3.72 -4.76
CA ASN A 576 35.45 5.04 -5.38
C ASN A 576 34.89 6.05 -4.38
N ASN A 577 33.79 5.72 -3.70
CA ASN A 577 33.19 6.53 -2.64
C ASN A 577 34.14 6.83 -1.46
N ILE A 578 35.15 5.97 -1.22
CA ILE A 578 36.23 6.25 -0.24
C ILE A 578 37.30 7.17 -0.86
N ALA A 579 37.66 6.95 -2.13
CA ALA A 579 38.65 7.76 -2.85
C ALA A 579 38.18 9.20 -3.10
N GLU A 580 36.88 9.44 -3.27
CA GLU A 580 36.28 10.77 -3.32
C GLU A 580 36.65 11.59 -2.06
N VAL A 581 36.57 10.97 -0.87
CA VAL A 581 36.82 11.60 0.44
C VAL A 581 38.30 11.91 0.65
N LYS A 582 38.68 13.17 0.38
CA LYS A 582 40.07 13.68 0.44
C LYS A 582 40.86 13.32 1.71
N THR A 583 40.21 13.26 2.88
CA THR A 583 40.87 12.93 4.15
C THR A 583 41.18 11.43 4.34
N LEU A 584 40.61 10.55 3.50
CA LEU A 584 40.78 9.10 3.56
C LEU A 584 41.62 8.54 2.39
N ARG A 585 41.97 9.37 1.40
CA ARG A 585 42.84 8.99 0.27
C ARG A 585 44.20 8.44 0.75
N GLN A 586 44.76 9.02 1.82
CA GLN A 586 45.99 8.55 2.46
C GLN A 586 45.92 7.08 2.90
N ASP A 587 44.77 6.57 3.34
CA ASP A 587 44.57 5.17 3.74
C ASP A 587 44.49 4.22 2.53
N LEU A 588 44.14 4.75 1.35
CA LEU A 588 44.16 4.03 0.06
C LEU A 588 45.52 4.09 -0.64
N MET A 589 46.42 5.00 -0.26
CA MET A 589 47.75 5.20 -0.89
C MET A 589 48.76 4.12 -0.48
N ARG A 590 48.39 2.85 -0.72
CA ARG A 590 49.20 1.66 -0.46
C ARG A 590 49.70 1.05 -1.77
N GLU A 591 50.95 0.57 -1.77
CA GLU A 591 51.56 -0.13 -2.91
C GLU A 591 50.75 -1.36 -3.36
N ASP A 592 50.27 -2.18 -2.41
CA ASP A 592 49.49 -3.39 -2.70
C ASP A 592 48.13 -3.08 -3.33
N PHE A 593 47.46 -2.02 -2.87
CA PHE A 593 46.21 -1.53 -3.45
C PHE A 593 46.41 -0.97 -4.86
N ILE A 594 47.37 -0.08 -5.06
CA ILE A 594 47.56 0.60 -6.36
C ILE A 594 48.01 -0.40 -7.44
N MET A 595 48.82 -1.41 -7.10
CA MET A 595 49.12 -2.53 -8.00
C MET A 595 47.85 -3.30 -8.42
N LEU A 596 46.96 -3.58 -7.46
CA LEU A 596 45.69 -4.27 -7.73
C LEU A 596 44.74 -3.44 -8.61
N VAL A 597 44.59 -2.14 -8.34
CA VAL A 597 43.70 -1.29 -9.14
C VAL A 597 44.28 -1.08 -10.56
N ARG A 598 45.60 -0.94 -10.73
CA ARG A 598 46.25 -0.92 -12.06
C ARG A 598 46.06 -2.23 -12.84
N GLN A 599 46.00 -3.39 -12.17
CA GLN A 599 45.65 -4.65 -12.81
C GLN A 599 44.18 -4.65 -13.29
N LEU A 600 43.26 -4.08 -12.51
CA LEU A 600 41.83 -4.01 -12.82
C LEU A 600 41.51 -2.96 -13.90
N LEU A 601 42.25 -1.85 -13.93
CA LEU A 601 42.21 -0.82 -14.98
C LEU A 601 42.41 -1.41 -16.39
N ARG A 602 43.25 -2.46 -16.49
CA ARG A 602 43.59 -3.15 -17.73
C ARG A 602 42.63 -4.30 -18.09
N THR A 603 41.48 -4.46 -17.43
CA THR A 603 40.53 -5.53 -17.78
C THR A 603 39.77 -5.25 -19.10
N THR A 604 39.22 -6.31 -19.68
CA THR A 604 38.27 -6.23 -20.81
C THR A 604 36.84 -5.90 -20.41
N HIS A 605 36.56 -5.64 -19.12
CA HIS A 605 35.22 -5.39 -18.61
C HIS A 605 35.07 -3.90 -18.27
N ILE A 606 34.36 -3.17 -19.13
CA ILE A 606 34.21 -1.70 -19.08
C ILE A 606 33.80 -1.22 -17.69
N ASP A 607 32.81 -1.87 -17.06
CA ASP A 607 32.32 -1.47 -15.73
C ASP A 607 33.39 -1.58 -14.63
N VAL A 608 34.29 -2.57 -14.74
CA VAL A 608 35.39 -2.80 -13.78
C VAL A 608 36.51 -1.80 -14.00
N SER A 609 36.92 -1.61 -15.26
CA SER A 609 37.97 -0.65 -15.63
C SER A 609 37.54 0.80 -15.39
N TYR A 610 36.24 1.11 -15.45
CA TYR A 610 35.67 2.43 -15.14
C TYR A 610 35.87 2.83 -13.67
N PHE A 611 35.38 2.03 -12.71
CA PHE A 611 35.61 2.32 -11.30
C PHE A 611 37.10 2.28 -10.93
N ALA A 612 37.89 1.40 -11.56
CA ALA A 612 39.34 1.40 -11.39
C ALA A 612 40.01 2.72 -11.86
N ALA A 613 39.52 3.31 -12.95
CA ALA A 613 39.99 4.61 -13.44
C ALA A 613 39.60 5.75 -12.47
N GLY A 614 38.36 5.78 -11.98
CA GLY A 614 37.88 6.79 -11.01
C GLY A 614 38.70 6.81 -9.71
N ILE A 615 38.91 5.63 -9.10
CA ILE A 615 39.76 5.48 -7.91
C ILE A 615 41.18 6.01 -8.18
N ILE A 616 41.80 5.59 -9.29
CA ILE A 616 43.17 6.00 -9.64
C ILE A 616 43.25 7.51 -9.88
N ALA A 617 42.26 8.11 -10.55
CA ALA A 617 42.21 9.53 -10.80
C ALA A 617 42.04 10.34 -9.50
N HIS A 618 41.21 9.88 -8.54
CA HIS A 618 41.06 10.55 -7.24
C HIS A 618 42.38 10.57 -6.47
N LEU A 619 43.13 9.47 -6.48
CA LEU A 619 44.47 9.40 -5.88
C LEU A 619 45.51 10.25 -6.65
N ALA A 620 45.41 10.34 -7.98
CA ALA A 620 46.25 11.23 -8.80
C ALA A 620 45.92 12.72 -8.62
N SER A 621 44.77 13.07 -8.03
CA SER A 621 44.37 14.46 -7.76
C SER A 621 45.12 15.09 -6.58
N ASP A 622 45.67 14.30 -5.65
CA ASP A 622 46.38 14.79 -4.45
C ASP A 622 47.81 15.34 -4.72
N GLY A 623 48.20 15.49 -6.00
CA GLY A 623 49.47 16.08 -6.43
C GLY A 623 50.68 15.14 -6.30
N GLU A 624 51.85 15.59 -6.76
CA GLU A 624 53.05 14.74 -6.79
C GLU A 624 53.58 14.34 -5.41
N GLU A 625 53.33 15.16 -4.38
CA GLU A 625 53.88 14.92 -3.04
C GLU A 625 53.36 13.60 -2.43
N ALA A 626 52.10 13.26 -2.68
CA ALA A 626 51.48 12.03 -2.20
C ALA A 626 52.04 10.76 -2.87
N TRP A 627 52.62 10.87 -4.06
CA TRP A 627 53.07 9.72 -4.87
C TRP A 627 54.55 9.36 -4.69
N ARG A 628 55.34 10.17 -3.97
CA ARG A 628 56.82 10.08 -3.93
C ARG A 628 57.38 8.72 -3.50
N ASP A 629 56.69 8.01 -2.62
CA ASP A 629 57.19 6.77 -1.99
C ASP A 629 56.50 5.49 -2.50
N ILE A 630 55.62 5.56 -3.51
CA ILE A 630 54.77 4.43 -3.93
C ILE A 630 55.46 3.60 -5.04
N ALA A 631 56.17 2.54 -4.64
CA ALA A 631 56.79 1.53 -5.52
C ALA A 631 57.76 2.07 -6.60
N GLY A 632 58.20 3.34 -6.48
CA GLY A 632 58.97 4.03 -7.52
C GLY A 632 58.14 4.47 -8.75
N MET A 633 56.80 4.43 -8.67
CA MET A 633 55.92 5.03 -9.68
C MET A 633 55.87 6.55 -9.50
N GLN A 634 55.92 7.30 -10.59
CA GLN A 634 55.57 8.72 -10.61
C GLN A 634 54.07 8.90 -10.87
N ARG A 635 53.51 10.02 -10.38
CA ARG A 635 52.16 10.48 -10.77
C ARG A 635 51.99 10.54 -12.30
N ALA A 636 53.05 10.92 -13.02
CA ALA A 636 53.08 10.95 -14.48
C ALA A 636 52.85 9.57 -15.14
N ASP A 637 53.45 8.50 -14.62
CA ASP A 637 53.30 7.14 -15.19
C ASP A 637 51.83 6.68 -15.18
N ILE A 638 51.10 7.08 -14.14
CA ILE A 638 49.68 6.77 -13.92
C ILE A 638 48.78 7.60 -14.84
N LEU A 639 49.10 8.87 -15.02
CA LEU A 639 48.40 9.76 -15.95
C LEU A 639 48.59 9.31 -17.42
N GLU A 640 49.78 8.82 -17.79
CA GLU A 640 49.99 8.20 -19.10
C GLU A 640 49.14 6.93 -19.30
N GLU A 641 48.94 6.11 -18.26
CA GLU A 641 48.05 4.93 -18.35
C GLU A 641 46.57 5.29 -18.49
N LEU A 642 46.10 6.34 -17.80
CA LEU A 642 44.75 6.87 -17.98
C LEU A 642 44.58 7.46 -19.40
N LEU A 643 45.56 8.24 -19.87
CA LEU A 643 45.55 8.83 -21.21
C LEU A 643 45.60 7.76 -22.32
N TRP A 644 46.24 6.61 -22.07
CA TRP A 644 46.29 5.50 -23.02
C TRP A 644 44.93 4.83 -23.24
N LEU A 645 44.07 4.75 -22.20
CA LEU A 645 42.68 4.27 -22.32
C LEU A 645 41.84 5.21 -23.19
N LEU A 646 42.11 6.52 -23.09
CA LEU A 646 41.52 7.60 -23.89
C LEU A 646 42.11 7.67 -25.33
N GLY A 647 42.93 6.70 -25.76
CA GLY A 647 43.64 6.74 -27.03
C GLY A 647 42.81 6.27 -28.26
N PRO A 648 42.87 6.97 -29.42
CA PRO A 648 42.01 6.74 -30.60
C PRO A 648 42.29 5.45 -31.40
N GLN A 649 43.03 4.49 -30.85
CA GLN A 649 43.27 3.17 -31.48
C GLN A 649 42.41 2.05 -30.89
N THR A 650 41.71 2.29 -29.78
CA THR A 650 40.75 1.32 -29.23
C THR A 650 39.43 1.38 -30.01
N LEU A 651 38.79 0.23 -30.22
CA LEU A 651 37.51 0.09 -30.96
C LEU A 651 36.29 0.56 -30.13
N VAL A 652 36.55 1.50 -29.23
CA VAL A 652 35.74 1.88 -28.06
C VAL A 652 35.25 3.33 -28.20
N TYR A 653 36.00 4.19 -28.89
CA TYR A 653 35.70 5.62 -29.13
C TYR A 653 34.25 5.91 -29.54
N SER A 654 33.65 5.10 -30.41
CA SER A 654 32.27 5.29 -30.90
C SER A 654 31.16 4.85 -29.92
N LEU A 655 31.53 4.30 -28.77
CA LEU A 655 30.65 4.02 -27.63
C LEU A 655 30.94 4.97 -26.44
N PHE A 656 31.96 5.82 -26.55
CA PHE A 656 32.59 6.52 -25.43
C PHE A 656 32.52 8.05 -25.52
N SER A 657 31.81 8.66 -26.49
CA SER A 657 31.70 10.14 -26.53
C SER A 657 31.14 10.70 -25.22
N THR A 658 29.97 10.23 -24.78
CA THR A 658 29.35 10.59 -23.50
C THR A 658 30.07 10.02 -22.26
N TRP A 659 31.14 9.25 -22.44
CA TRP A 659 32.01 8.75 -21.37
C TRP A 659 33.21 9.68 -21.20
N ILE A 660 33.75 10.18 -22.31
CA ILE A 660 34.84 11.15 -22.33
C ILE A 660 34.36 12.49 -21.76
N SER A 661 33.20 13.03 -22.18
CA SER A 661 32.69 14.31 -21.66
C SER A 661 32.55 14.29 -20.14
N ARG A 662 31.79 13.36 -19.57
CA ARG A 662 31.55 13.27 -18.13
C ARG A 662 32.78 12.91 -17.28
N VAL A 663 33.80 12.28 -17.87
CA VAL A 663 35.09 12.04 -17.22
C VAL A 663 36.06 13.21 -17.44
N LEU A 664 35.78 14.12 -18.37
CA LEU A 664 36.51 15.38 -18.51
C LEU A 664 35.91 16.49 -17.64
N CYS A 665 34.60 16.76 -17.66
CA CYS A 665 33.99 17.85 -16.88
C CYS A 665 34.30 17.73 -15.37
N LEU A 666 33.95 16.61 -14.75
CA LEU A 666 34.19 16.33 -13.31
C LEU A 666 35.67 16.24 -12.89
N TRP A 667 36.61 16.34 -13.84
CA TRP A 667 38.05 16.17 -13.60
C TRP A 667 38.91 17.25 -14.27
N PHE A 668 38.29 18.26 -14.89
CA PHE A 668 38.93 19.08 -15.91
C PHE A 668 40.19 19.76 -15.36
N ASP A 669 40.05 20.51 -14.27
CA ASP A 669 41.14 21.18 -13.54
C ASP A 669 42.29 20.25 -13.15
N HIS A 670 41.98 19.03 -12.72
CA HIS A 670 43.00 18.12 -12.16
C HIS A 670 43.76 17.36 -13.25
N ILE A 671 43.19 17.25 -14.45
CA ILE A 671 43.82 16.64 -15.63
C ILE A 671 44.51 17.70 -16.50
N THR A 672 43.90 18.86 -16.75
CA THR A 672 44.52 19.97 -17.53
C THR A 672 45.80 20.45 -16.86
N HIS A 673 45.73 20.80 -15.57
CA HIS A 673 46.86 21.30 -14.79
C HIS A 673 47.98 20.26 -14.61
N ALA A 674 47.69 18.97 -14.89
CA ALA A 674 48.68 17.90 -15.00
C ALA A 674 49.28 17.77 -16.41
N LEU A 675 48.47 17.87 -17.46
CA LEU A 675 48.93 17.82 -18.86
C LEU A 675 49.83 19.01 -19.21
N GLU A 676 49.59 20.19 -18.64
CA GLU A 676 50.48 21.36 -18.81
C GLU A 676 51.88 21.17 -18.24
N SER A 677 52.07 20.26 -17.27
CA SER A 677 53.38 19.98 -16.66
C SER A 677 54.30 19.09 -17.52
N LEU A 678 53.77 18.45 -18.57
CA LEU A 678 54.52 17.50 -19.41
C LEU A 678 55.31 18.21 -20.53
N PRO A 679 56.59 17.84 -20.75
CA PRO A 679 57.43 18.52 -21.75
C PRO A 679 56.96 18.22 -23.18
N PRO A 680 56.79 19.25 -24.05
CA PRO A 680 56.11 19.10 -25.33
C PRO A 680 56.90 18.22 -26.31
N ARG A 681 56.34 17.04 -26.63
CA ARG A 681 56.81 16.16 -27.71
C ARG A 681 55.64 15.71 -28.57
N ASN A 682 55.83 15.82 -29.89
CA ASN A 682 54.91 15.51 -30.99
C ASN A 682 53.72 16.49 -31.13
N SER A 683 53.75 17.30 -32.19
CA SER A 683 52.72 18.30 -32.57
C SER A 683 51.40 17.69 -33.09
N LEU A 684 51.10 16.44 -32.73
CA LEU A 684 49.83 15.76 -32.99
C LEU A 684 48.93 15.75 -31.75
N SER A 685 49.49 15.88 -30.54
CA SER A 685 48.70 15.97 -29.31
C SER A 685 47.91 17.28 -29.23
N SER A 686 48.54 18.42 -29.54
CA SER A 686 47.89 19.74 -29.44
C SER A 686 46.67 19.89 -30.36
N LEU A 687 46.66 19.24 -31.52
CA LEU A 687 45.49 19.24 -32.42
C LEU A 687 44.34 18.37 -31.91
N SER A 688 44.63 17.25 -31.24
CA SER A 688 43.60 16.47 -30.55
C SER A 688 43.08 17.18 -29.30
N ILE A 689 43.96 17.87 -28.56
CA ILE A 689 43.58 18.67 -27.39
C ILE A 689 42.71 19.86 -27.81
N CYS A 690 43.06 20.60 -28.88
CA CYS A 690 42.19 21.68 -29.39
C CYS A 690 40.85 21.16 -29.95
N ALA A 691 40.79 19.93 -30.48
CA ALA A 691 39.54 19.33 -30.94
C ALA A 691 38.66 18.81 -29.80
N ILE A 692 39.25 18.49 -28.64
CA ILE A 692 38.52 18.23 -27.39
C ILE A 692 38.08 19.56 -26.77
N TRP A 693 38.96 20.57 -26.76
CA TRP A 693 38.68 21.91 -26.23
C TRP A 693 37.46 22.54 -26.92
N LEU A 694 37.36 22.50 -28.25
CA LEU A 694 36.19 22.99 -29.00
C LEU A 694 34.90 22.18 -28.80
N LEU A 695 34.99 20.91 -28.38
CA LEU A 695 33.81 20.10 -28.05
C LEU A 695 33.40 20.25 -26.59
N VAL A 696 34.35 20.56 -25.70
CA VAL A 696 34.09 20.93 -24.30
C VAL A 696 33.65 22.39 -24.21
N GLU A 697 34.04 23.29 -25.12
CA GLU A 697 33.40 24.61 -25.24
C GLU A 697 31.93 24.46 -25.69
N GLU A 698 31.59 23.63 -26.69
CA GLU A 698 30.17 23.38 -27.04
C GLU A 698 29.39 22.65 -25.91
N GLU A 699 29.95 21.62 -25.26
CA GLU A 699 29.25 20.92 -24.16
C GLU A 699 29.27 21.70 -22.82
N ALA A 700 30.20 22.62 -22.58
CA ALA A 700 30.21 23.49 -21.39
C ALA A 700 29.49 24.82 -21.61
N GLU A 701 29.27 25.30 -22.85
CA GLU A 701 28.25 26.33 -23.10
C GLU A 701 26.84 25.74 -22.89
N GLU A 702 26.58 24.46 -23.25
CA GLU A 702 25.33 23.78 -22.88
C GLU A 702 25.25 23.42 -21.37
N GLU A 703 26.30 22.88 -20.74
CA GLU A 703 26.30 22.59 -19.29
C GLU A 703 26.37 23.88 -18.44
N GLN A 704 26.89 25.03 -18.92
CA GLN A 704 26.72 26.33 -18.25
C GLN A 704 25.35 26.98 -18.49
N GLU A 705 24.67 26.78 -19.63
CA GLU A 705 23.27 27.23 -19.75
C GLU A 705 22.34 26.38 -18.84
N ASP A 706 22.58 25.07 -18.68
CA ASP A 706 21.85 24.21 -17.73
C ASP A 706 22.27 24.49 -16.25
N GLU A 707 23.55 24.74 -15.94
CA GLU A 707 24.00 25.11 -14.57
C GLU A 707 23.69 26.58 -14.21
N GLU A 708 23.61 27.54 -15.15
CA GLU A 708 23.07 28.88 -14.87
C GLU A 708 21.53 28.85 -14.72
N GLU A 709 20.78 27.95 -15.39
CA GLU A 709 19.35 27.72 -15.08
C GLU A 709 19.15 27.01 -13.71
N GLU A 710 19.98 26.01 -13.34
CA GLU A 710 19.89 25.37 -12.01
C GLU A 710 20.47 26.25 -10.87
N GLU A 711 21.50 27.08 -11.10
CA GLU A 711 21.94 28.12 -10.14
C GLU A 711 20.98 29.32 -10.08
N GLU A 712 20.26 29.71 -11.15
CA GLU A 712 19.16 30.69 -11.02
C GLU A 712 17.94 30.09 -10.28
N GLU A 713 17.60 28.80 -10.44
CA GLU A 713 16.55 28.15 -9.62
C GLU A 713 17.01 27.91 -8.15
N GLU A 714 18.25 27.51 -7.89
CA GLU A 714 18.78 27.38 -6.52
C GLU A 714 19.06 28.75 -5.86
N GLU A 715 19.63 29.76 -6.53
CA GLU A 715 19.66 31.13 -5.99
C GLU A 715 18.24 31.68 -5.79
N ALA A 716 17.23 31.28 -6.57
CA ALA A 716 15.85 31.66 -6.29
C ALA A 716 15.31 31.02 -5.00
N GLU A 717 15.47 29.70 -4.79
CA GLU A 717 15.05 29.03 -3.54
C GLU A 717 15.91 29.45 -2.32
N VAL A 718 17.21 29.70 -2.52
CA VAL A 718 18.15 30.17 -1.48
C VAL A 718 17.90 31.63 -1.13
N ASN A 719 17.64 32.54 -2.09
CA ASN A 719 17.21 33.90 -1.75
C ASN A 719 15.80 33.91 -1.15
N LEU A 720 14.89 33.00 -1.52
CA LEU A 720 13.58 32.83 -0.86
C LEU A 720 13.67 32.31 0.58
N SER A 721 14.76 31.62 0.95
CA SER A 721 14.98 31.13 2.32
C SER A 721 15.88 32.05 3.16
N LEU A 722 16.93 32.65 2.58
CA LEU A 722 17.75 33.67 3.24
C LEU A 722 16.98 34.97 3.49
N SER A 723 16.07 35.39 2.59
CA SER A 723 15.15 36.50 2.88
C SER A 723 14.13 36.20 3.98
N ALA A 724 13.94 34.93 4.35
CA ALA A 724 13.17 34.52 5.52
C ALA A 724 14.00 34.41 6.82
N GLU A 725 15.34 34.50 6.74
CA GLU A 725 16.24 34.39 7.90
C GLU A 725 17.05 35.68 8.20
N GLU A 726 17.27 36.59 7.23
CA GLU A 726 17.94 37.89 7.48
C GLU A 726 17.01 39.07 7.86
N GLU A 727 15.69 38.87 8.01
CA GLU A 727 14.83 39.87 8.69
C GLU A 727 15.04 39.93 10.23
N GLU A 728 15.86 39.06 10.83
CA GLU A 728 16.40 39.25 12.20
C GLU A 728 17.88 39.71 12.22
N GLU A 729 18.07 41.02 12.48
CA GLU A 729 19.26 41.65 13.09
C GLU A 729 20.46 42.20 12.24
N THR A 730 20.18 42.83 11.10
CA THR A 730 20.63 44.22 10.77
C THR A 730 22.13 44.61 10.56
N LYS A 731 22.38 45.33 9.46
CA LYS A 731 23.08 46.65 9.34
C LYS A 731 23.04 47.14 7.88
N GLY A 732 23.06 48.43 7.55
CA GLY A 732 23.05 49.65 8.38
C GLY A 732 23.42 50.87 7.50
N GLY A 733 22.63 51.95 7.54
CA GLY A 733 22.69 53.00 6.50
C GLY A 733 23.64 54.18 6.75
N ALA A 734 24.30 54.64 5.68
CA ALA A 734 24.85 55.99 5.42
C ALA A 734 25.20 56.07 3.90
N THR A 735 25.30 57.20 3.20
CA THR A 735 25.44 58.63 3.55
C THR A 735 24.37 59.47 2.79
N GLU A 736 24.26 60.80 2.85
CA GLU A 736 25.12 61.85 3.42
C GLU A 736 24.31 63.10 3.84
N GLY A 737 24.84 63.86 4.80
CA GLY A 737 24.29 65.14 5.26
C GLY A 737 25.23 65.79 6.30
N GLU A 738 25.80 66.95 5.98
CA GLU A 738 26.94 67.54 6.71
C GLU A 738 26.61 67.99 8.15
N GLY A 739 27.59 67.90 9.08
CA GLY A 739 27.62 68.82 10.26
C GLY A 739 28.11 68.32 11.63
N LEU A 740 29.44 68.13 11.81
CA LEU A 740 30.24 68.42 13.04
C LEU A 740 29.68 68.12 14.46
N GLY A 741 30.34 67.27 15.29
CA GLY A 741 29.99 67.28 16.75
C GLY A 741 30.60 66.35 17.82
N TYR A 742 31.90 65.99 17.81
CA TYR A 742 32.71 65.62 19.02
C TYR A 742 32.23 64.56 20.08
N LYS A 743 32.93 63.40 20.08
CA LYS A 743 33.64 62.78 21.24
C LYS A 743 32.92 62.12 22.47
N THR A 744 32.82 60.78 22.39
CA THR A 744 33.46 59.75 23.26
C THR A 744 33.08 59.47 24.75
N HIS A 745 33.05 58.15 25.04
CA HIS A 745 33.52 57.40 26.25
C HIS A 745 32.52 56.72 27.23
N SER A 746 32.70 55.39 27.32
CA SER A 746 32.85 54.53 28.51
C SER A 746 31.70 54.15 29.48
N GLU A 747 31.61 52.83 29.69
CA GLU A 747 31.52 52.10 30.98
C GLU A 747 30.20 51.98 31.80
N ALA A 748 29.84 50.70 32.03
CA ALA A 748 29.58 50.06 33.33
C ALA A 748 28.32 50.36 34.21
N ALA A 749 27.66 49.23 34.54
CA ALA A 749 27.20 48.82 35.88
C ALA A 749 25.86 49.27 36.52
N SER A 750 25.26 48.28 37.19
CA SER A 750 24.51 48.33 38.47
C SER A 750 23.12 49.00 38.60
N MET A 751 22.14 48.13 38.86
CA MET A 751 21.22 48.16 40.02
C MET A 751 20.37 49.41 40.35
N ALA A 752 19.11 49.37 39.88
CA ALA A 752 17.90 49.19 40.70
C ALA A 752 17.36 50.29 41.65
N SER A 753 16.02 50.19 41.83
CA SER A 753 15.22 50.47 43.07
C SER A 753 14.21 51.62 42.98
N VAL A 754 13.02 51.40 43.60
CA VAL A 754 12.00 52.35 44.12
C VAL A 754 11.40 53.42 43.17
N SER A 755 10.12 53.82 43.25
CA SER A 755 8.92 53.30 43.95
C SER A 755 7.70 54.20 43.67
N GLU A 756 6.49 53.62 43.59
CA GLU A 756 5.21 54.21 44.09
C GLU A 756 4.76 55.58 43.47
N PHE A 757 3.53 56.11 43.63
CA PHE A 757 2.27 55.66 44.24
C PHE A 757 1.07 56.41 43.59
N THR A 758 -0.11 55.77 43.46
CA THR A 758 -1.47 56.40 43.49
C THR A 758 -1.82 57.53 42.46
N ASP A 759 -3.08 57.92 42.23
CA ASP A 759 -4.36 57.29 42.58
C ASP A 759 -5.44 57.49 41.49
N SER A 760 -6.42 56.59 41.53
CA SER A 760 -7.87 56.73 41.38
C SER A 760 -8.46 58.19 41.44
N ASN A 761 -9.68 58.50 40.96
CA ASN A 761 -10.90 57.68 40.87
C ASN A 761 -12.05 58.40 40.08
N ALA A 762 -13.15 57.66 39.86
CA ALA A 762 -14.55 58.10 39.66
C ALA A 762 -14.96 58.85 38.36
N GLY A 763 -16.17 58.62 37.81
CA GLY A 763 -17.15 57.58 38.16
C GLY A 763 -18.55 57.70 37.52
N THR A 764 -19.32 56.60 37.65
CA THR A 764 -20.80 56.46 37.65
C THR A 764 -21.66 56.96 36.47
N ASP A 765 -22.18 56.00 35.70
CA ASP A 765 -23.60 55.65 35.48
C ASP A 765 -24.69 56.73 35.21
N VAL A 766 -25.55 56.49 34.19
CA VAL A 766 -27.03 56.66 34.22
C VAL A 766 -27.67 55.86 33.04
N GLU A 767 -28.79 55.15 33.29
CA GLU A 767 -29.66 54.53 32.27
C GLU A 767 -30.82 55.47 31.83
N THR A 768 -31.48 55.21 30.69
CA THR A 768 -32.94 55.54 30.53
C THR A 768 -33.63 54.79 29.38
N ASP A 769 -34.96 54.81 29.39
CA ASP A 769 -35.84 53.73 28.90
C ASP A 769 -36.57 53.98 27.55
N ALA A 770 -37.17 52.90 27.04
CA ALA A 770 -37.85 52.65 25.76
C ALA A 770 -39.08 53.52 25.38
N LYS A 771 -39.47 53.44 24.08
CA LYS A 771 -40.84 53.53 23.46
C LYS A 771 -40.77 53.63 21.91
N GLU A 772 -41.76 53.28 21.08
CA GLU A 772 -43.02 52.47 21.19
C GLU A 772 -43.47 52.05 19.76
N VAL A 773 -44.48 51.17 19.58
CA VAL A 773 -44.89 50.62 18.26
C VAL A 773 -46.41 50.74 17.97
N PRO A 774 -46.84 51.22 16.79
CA PRO A 774 -48.19 51.04 16.27
C PRO A 774 -48.26 50.02 15.09
N LYS A 775 -49.33 49.21 15.05
CA LYS A 775 -49.56 48.14 14.04
C LYS A 775 -50.58 48.55 12.98
N LYS A 776 -50.41 48.07 11.74
CA LYS A 776 -51.53 47.79 10.79
C LYS A 776 -51.20 46.57 9.90
N LYS A 777 -52.20 46.05 9.16
CA LYS A 777 -52.26 44.67 8.66
C LYS A 777 -52.61 44.57 7.17
N ILE A 778 -52.00 43.58 6.47
CA ILE A 778 -52.60 42.74 5.40
C ILE A 778 -52.94 43.49 4.08
N HIS A 779 -52.69 43.00 2.85
CA HIS A 779 -52.30 41.68 2.30
C HIS A 779 -51.43 41.88 1.02
N GLY A 780 -50.78 40.82 0.50
CA GLY A 780 -50.14 40.81 -0.82
C GLY A 780 -48.99 39.80 -0.94
N GLU A 781 -49.05 38.90 -1.92
CA GLU A 781 -48.03 37.86 -2.17
C GLU A 781 -47.04 38.27 -3.28
N GLY A 782 -45.79 37.79 -3.20
CA GLY A 782 -44.80 38.06 -4.26
C GLY A 782 -43.41 37.42 -4.01
N ARG A 783 -43.16 36.30 -4.67
CA ARG A 783 -41.83 35.74 -5.00
C ARG A 783 -41.80 35.54 -6.53
N GLU A 784 -40.69 35.53 -7.27
CA GLU A 784 -39.25 35.53 -6.97
C GLU A 784 -38.54 36.01 -8.26
N ILE A 785 -37.68 37.04 -8.26
CA ILE A 785 -36.83 37.43 -9.42
C ILE A 785 -35.50 38.01 -8.93
N SER A 786 -34.38 37.58 -9.54
CA SER A 786 -33.01 38.06 -9.27
C SER A 786 -32.68 39.38 -10.01
N PRO A 787 -31.79 40.24 -9.47
CA PRO A 787 -31.22 41.37 -10.21
C PRO A 787 -29.97 40.98 -11.02
N ILE A 788 -29.69 41.75 -12.07
CA ILE A 788 -28.49 41.70 -12.92
C ILE A 788 -27.79 43.08 -12.84
N GLU A 789 -26.50 43.07 -12.48
CA GLU A 789 -25.37 43.81 -13.09
C GLU A 789 -25.57 45.26 -13.63
N TRP A 790 -24.72 46.23 -13.23
CA TRP A 790 -23.66 46.80 -14.11
C TRP A 790 -22.72 47.87 -13.48
N ASP A 791 -21.43 47.70 -13.78
CA ASP A 791 -20.26 48.60 -13.96
C ASP A 791 -19.90 49.85 -13.09
N ARG A 792 -18.70 49.74 -12.47
CA ARG A 792 -17.47 50.58 -12.54
C ARG A 792 -17.45 52.10 -12.27
N HIS A 793 -16.54 52.52 -11.36
CA HIS A 793 -15.23 53.21 -11.62
C HIS A 793 -14.63 53.80 -10.30
N SER A 794 -13.31 53.94 -10.06
CA SER A 794 -12.08 53.41 -10.69
C SER A 794 -10.84 53.56 -9.76
N GLU A 795 -9.69 53.06 -10.20
CA GLU A 795 -8.31 53.10 -9.63
C GLU A 795 -7.68 54.51 -9.41
N PRO A 796 -6.56 54.63 -8.65
CA PRO A 796 -5.19 54.26 -9.12
C PRO A 796 -4.53 53.09 -8.35
N ALA A 797 -3.38 52.60 -8.83
CA ALA A 797 -2.69 51.40 -8.32
C ALA A 797 -1.15 51.47 -8.38
N GLU A 798 -0.48 50.72 -7.50
CA GLU A 798 0.94 50.33 -7.58
C GLU A 798 1.04 48.82 -7.31
N LYS A 799 1.21 48.01 -8.36
CA LYS A 799 2.46 47.32 -8.76
C LYS A 799 2.72 45.98 -8.05
N GLU A 800 1.99 44.97 -8.50
CA GLU A 800 2.31 43.55 -8.31
C GLU A 800 3.42 43.10 -9.29
N GLU A 801 4.17 42.05 -8.94
CA GLU A 801 5.07 41.37 -9.86
C GLU A 801 4.31 40.40 -10.80
N LYS A 802 4.88 40.14 -11.99
CA LYS A 802 4.14 39.53 -13.09
C LYS A 802 4.19 38.00 -13.07
N HIS A 803 3.14 37.37 -12.56
CA HIS A 803 2.84 35.98 -12.89
C HIS A 803 2.47 35.85 -14.38
N ASP A 804 3.02 34.88 -15.10
CA ASP A 804 3.01 34.92 -16.57
C ASP A 804 1.63 34.64 -17.22
N SER A 805 1.07 35.70 -17.83
CA SER A 805 -0.29 35.75 -18.40
C SER A 805 -0.53 34.81 -19.61
N VAL A 806 0.52 34.31 -20.25
CA VAL A 806 0.42 33.48 -21.45
C VAL A 806 -0.11 32.07 -21.12
N THR A 807 0.36 31.50 -20.00
CA THR A 807 0.15 30.10 -19.62
C THR A 807 -1.30 29.81 -19.26
N ASP A 808 -1.94 30.68 -18.47
CA ASP A 808 -3.34 30.48 -18.07
C ASP A 808 -4.30 30.75 -19.27
N SER A 809 -3.92 31.71 -20.12
CA SER A 809 -4.58 31.96 -21.42
C SER A 809 -4.50 30.75 -22.35
N HIS A 810 -3.41 29.96 -22.31
CA HIS A 810 -3.30 28.69 -23.03
C HIS A 810 -4.20 27.61 -22.43
N LEU A 811 -4.14 27.41 -21.11
CA LEU A 811 -4.91 26.38 -20.41
C LEU A 811 -6.43 26.58 -20.58
N ALA A 812 -6.92 27.82 -20.59
CA ALA A 812 -8.30 28.15 -20.92
C ALA A 812 -8.74 27.72 -22.33
N LYS A 813 -7.84 27.81 -23.33
CA LYS A 813 -8.10 27.38 -24.72
C LYS A 813 -8.13 25.85 -24.83
N LEU A 814 -7.25 25.14 -24.11
CA LEU A 814 -7.30 23.68 -24.00
C LEU A 814 -8.59 23.18 -23.34
N LYS A 815 -8.99 23.78 -22.20
CA LYS A 815 -10.27 23.51 -21.51
C LYS A 815 -11.47 23.62 -22.48
N TYR A 816 -11.44 24.56 -23.44
CA TYR A 816 -12.48 24.67 -24.48
C TYR A 816 -12.44 23.54 -25.52
N LEU A 817 -11.26 23.10 -25.98
CA LEU A 817 -11.13 22.02 -26.96
C LEU A 817 -11.52 20.65 -26.40
N PHE A 818 -11.29 20.41 -25.11
CA PHE A 818 -11.57 19.14 -24.46
C PHE A 818 -13.02 18.95 -23.99
N ARG A 819 -13.79 20.03 -23.85
CA ARG A 819 -15.20 19.98 -23.41
C ARG A 819 -16.03 19.08 -24.33
N GLY A 820 -16.43 17.92 -23.83
CA GLY A 820 -17.20 16.92 -24.60
C GLY A 820 -16.39 16.17 -25.66
N ALA A 821 -15.06 16.17 -25.56
CA ALA A 821 -14.18 15.48 -26.50
C ALA A 821 -14.01 13.99 -26.15
N ARG A 822 -13.73 13.17 -27.18
CA ARG A 822 -13.28 11.78 -27.02
C ARG A 822 -11.81 11.64 -27.40
N PHE A 823 -11.07 10.83 -26.65
CA PHE A 823 -9.62 10.70 -26.77
C PHE A 823 -9.25 9.28 -27.22
N PHE A 824 -8.34 9.16 -28.17
CA PHE A 824 -7.88 7.88 -28.72
C PHE A 824 -6.36 7.80 -28.79
N LEU A 825 -5.81 6.66 -28.40
CA LEU A 825 -4.40 6.34 -28.50
C LEU A 825 -4.07 5.80 -29.90
N ILE A 826 -3.15 6.44 -30.59
CA ILE A 826 -2.63 6.01 -31.90
C ILE A 826 -1.21 5.47 -31.71
N LYS A 827 -0.98 4.22 -32.14
CA LYS A 827 0.31 3.51 -32.00
C LYS A 827 0.95 3.27 -33.36
N SER A 828 1.94 4.11 -33.70
CA SER A 828 2.76 3.90 -34.90
C SER A 828 3.87 2.88 -34.64
N ASN A 829 4.22 2.09 -35.65
CA ASN A 829 5.39 1.20 -35.61
C ASN A 829 6.71 1.89 -35.96
N ASN A 830 6.69 3.16 -36.41
CA ASN A 830 7.87 3.90 -36.87
C ASN A 830 7.67 5.42 -36.65
N HIS A 831 8.74 6.13 -36.29
CA HIS A 831 8.76 7.59 -36.15
C HIS A 831 8.49 8.31 -37.48
N GLU A 832 8.97 7.78 -38.61
CA GLU A 832 8.80 8.38 -39.94
C GLU A 832 7.33 8.67 -40.31
N ASN A 833 6.41 7.75 -39.97
CA ASN A 833 4.98 7.94 -40.22
C ASN A 833 4.39 9.06 -39.35
N VAL A 834 4.88 9.25 -38.12
CA VAL A 834 4.42 10.34 -37.25
C VAL A 834 5.04 11.68 -37.67
N ALA A 835 6.29 11.69 -38.13
CA ALA A 835 6.92 12.86 -38.74
C ALA A 835 6.16 13.29 -40.02
N LEU A 836 5.80 12.34 -40.90
CA LEU A 836 4.93 12.58 -42.06
C LEU A 836 3.56 13.13 -41.64
N ALA A 837 2.97 12.66 -40.54
CA ALA A 837 1.69 13.14 -40.02
C ALA A 837 1.78 14.56 -39.45
N LYS A 838 2.87 14.91 -38.75
CA LYS A 838 3.19 16.28 -38.29
C LYS A 838 3.37 17.22 -39.48
N ALA A 839 4.18 16.83 -40.46
CA ALA A 839 4.50 17.65 -41.63
C ALA A 839 3.31 17.88 -42.57
N LYS A 840 2.46 16.86 -42.80
CA LYS A 840 1.36 16.94 -43.78
C LYS A 840 -0.03 17.16 -43.16
N GLY A 841 -0.16 17.15 -41.83
CA GLY A 841 -1.43 17.39 -41.14
C GLY A 841 -2.50 16.31 -41.40
N VAL A 842 -2.09 15.05 -41.53
CA VAL A 842 -2.94 13.93 -41.99
C VAL A 842 -2.54 12.60 -41.37
N TRP A 843 -3.47 11.64 -41.31
CA TRP A 843 -3.22 10.28 -40.84
C TRP A 843 -4.06 9.24 -41.59
N SER A 844 -3.54 8.01 -41.68
CA SER A 844 -4.27 6.82 -42.15
C SER A 844 -4.11 5.70 -41.13
N THR A 845 -5.15 4.91 -40.93
CA THR A 845 -5.22 3.84 -39.91
C THR A 845 -5.84 2.57 -40.56
N PRO A 846 -5.85 1.39 -39.92
CA PRO A 846 -6.58 0.24 -40.44
C PRO A 846 -8.11 0.50 -40.48
N PRO A 847 -8.86 -0.10 -41.44
CA PRO A 847 -10.31 0.16 -41.60
C PRO A 847 -11.19 -0.03 -40.35
N GLN A 848 -10.80 -0.90 -39.42
CA GLN A 848 -11.51 -1.08 -38.15
C GLN A 848 -11.43 0.16 -37.24
N ASN A 849 -10.28 0.84 -37.23
CA ASN A 849 -10.08 2.06 -36.46
C ASN A 849 -10.66 3.28 -37.18
N GLU A 850 -10.63 3.29 -38.53
CA GLU A 850 -11.33 4.28 -39.34
C GLU A 850 -12.83 4.35 -39.04
N ALA A 851 -13.50 3.19 -38.93
CA ALA A 851 -14.92 3.13 -38.62
C ALA A 851 -15.23 3.78 -37.25
N ARG A 852 -14.44 3.46 -36.22
CA ARG A 852 -14.58 4.01 -34.86
C ARG A 852 -14.30 5.52 -34.81
N LEU A 853 -13.25 5.99 -35.46
CA LEU A 853 -12.90 7.42 -35.46
C LEU A 853 -13.91 8.27 -36.25
N ASN A 854 -14.41 7.79 -37.39
CA ASN A 854 -15.49 8.48 -38.11
C ASN A 854 -16.82 8.46 -37.34
N GLN A 855 -17.11 7.39 -36.57
CA GLN A 855 -18.26 7.36 -35.68
C GLN A 855 -18.13 8.41 -34.58
N ALA A 856 -17.00 8.43 -33.84
CA ALA A 856 -16.75 9.41 -32.79
C ALA A 856 -16.79 10.87 -33.31
N PHE A 857 -16.31 11.12 -34.53
CA PHE A 857 -16.33 12.44 -35.17
C PHE A 857 -17.75 12.93 -35.55
N ARG A 858 -18.72 12.02 -35.68
CA ARG A 858 -20.14 12.36 -35.89
C ARG A 858 -20.91 12.51 -34.57
N GLU A 859 -20.49 11.77 -33.54
CA GLU A 859 -21.13 11.73 -32.23
C GLU A 859 -20.67 12.85 -31.28
N CYS A 860 -19.47 13.42 -31.49
CA CYS A 860 -18.87 14.39 -30.57
C CYS A 860 -18.24 15.59 -31.30
N ASP A 861 -18.15 16.73 -30.62
CA ASP A 861 -17.70 18.00 -31.20
C ASP A 861 -16.19 18.04 -31.51
N ASN A 862 -15.40 17.33 -30.72
CA ASN A 862 -13.96 17.17 -30.92
C ASN A 862 -13.57 15.71 -30.67
N VAL A 863 -12.66 15.19 -31.50
CA VAL A 863 -11.99 13.91 -31.25
C VAL A 863 -10.48 14.17 -31.27
N ILE A 864 -9.81 13.76 -30.21
CA ILE A 864 -8.38 13.98 -29.97
C ILE A 864 -7.63 12.66 -30.17
N LEU A 865 -6.59 12.69 -31.00
CA LEU A 865 -5.68 11.59 -31.24
C LEU A 865 -4.35 11.88 -30.55
N VAL A 866 -3.97 11.04 -29.58
CA VAL A 866 -2.68 11.11 -28.90
C VAL A 866 -1.74 10.10 -29.55
N PHE A 867 -0.62 10.57 -30.10
CA PHE A 867 0.30 9.74 -30.87
C PHE A 867 1.41 9.18 -30.00
N SER A 868 1.79 7.92 -30.23
CA SER A 868 2.97 7.31 -29.63
C SER A 868 3.57 6.30 -30.61
N VAL A 869 4.90 6.19 -30.64
CA VAL A 869 5.60 5.17 -31.45
C VAL A 869 5.92 3.98 -30.55
N LYS A 870 5.92 2.77 -31.13
CA LYS A 870 6.35 1.54 -30.45
C LYS A 870 7.81 1.68 -30.01
N GLU A 871 8.13 1.22 -28.80
CA GLU A 871 9.46 1.32 -28.16
C GLU A 871 10.04 2.75 -27.92
N SER A 872 9.38 3.84 -28.33
CA SER A 872 9.96 5.20 -28.22
C SER A 872 10.07 5.79 -26.81
N GLY A 873 9.46 5.17 -25.80
CA GLY A 873 9.44 5.67 -24.42
C GLY A 873 8.63 6.95 -24.17
N LYS A 874 7.95 7.50 -25.19
CA LYS A 874 7.26 8.79 -25.13
C LYS A 874 6.01 8.88 -26.02
N PHE A 875 5.19 9.89 -25.75
CA PHE A 875 4.14 10.36 -26.67
C PHE A 875 4.74 11.41 -27.62
N GLN A 876 4.32 11.38 -28.88
CA GLN A 876 4.85 12.21 -29.96
C GLN A 876 4.05 13.52 -30.18
N GLY A 877 3.17 13.90 -29.25
CA GLY A 877 2.21 14.99 -29.39
C GLY A 877 0.77 14.52 -29.63
N PHE A 878 -0.16 15.46 -29.76
CA PHE A 878 -1.59 15.19 -29.98
C PHE A 878 -2.25 16.15 -30.98
N ALA A 879 -3.27 15.64 -31.67
CA ALA A 879 -3.98 16.37 -32.71
C ALA A 879 -5.50 16.16 -32.64
N ARG A 880 -6.25 17.19 -33.02
CA ARG A 880 -7.71 17.17 -33.15
C ARG A 880 -8.08 16.72 -34.57
N LEU A 881 -9.02 15.81 -34.71
CA LEU A 881 -9.59 15.45 -36.02
C LEU A 881 -10.30 16.67 -36.62
N ALA A 882 -9.95 17.01 -37.86
CA ALA A 882 -10.46 18.19 -38.57
C ALA A 882 -11.58 17.87 -39.56
N ALA A 883 -11.66 16.61 -40.04
CA ALA A 883 -12.67 16.11 -40.96
C ALA A 883 -12.78 14.57 -40.86
N GLU A 884 -13.90 14.01 -41.33
CA GLU A 884 -14.02 12.59 -41.66
C GLU A 884 -12.96 12.15 -42.69
N SER A 885 -12.64 10.86 -42.73
CA SER A 885 -11.63 10.30 -43.65
C SER A 885 -12.09 10.34 -45.11
N THR A 886 -11.26 10.89 -46.01
CA THR A 886 -11.58 10.98 -47.45
C THR A 886 -10.58 10.23 -48.33
N LYS A 887 -11.04 9.70 -49.48
CA LYS A 887 -10.17 9.00 -50.45
C LYS A 887 -9.61 9.94 -51.52
N ASP A 888 -10.10 11.17 -51.57
CA ASP A 888 -9.78 12.19 -52.57
C ASP A 888 -8.51 12.99 -52.22
N HIS A 889 -7.60 12.38 -51.47
CA HIS A 889 -6.31 12.95 -51.08
C HIS A 889 -5.18 12.37 -51.95
N PRO A 890 -4.17 13.17 -52.36
CA PRO A 890 -2.99 12.65 -53.04
C PRO A 890 -2.35 11.47 -52.29
N PRO A 891 -1.91 10.40 -52.98
CA PRO A 891 -1.49 9.16 -52.33
C PRO A 891 -0.23 9.36 -51.47
N ILE A 892 -0.39 9.20 -50.16
CA ILE A 892 0.70 9.31 -49.19
C ILE A 892 1.47 7.99 -49.19
N ARG A 893 2.79 8.05 -49.45
CA ARG A 893 3.69 6.91 -49.28
C ARG A 893 4.02 6.73 -47.80
N TRP A 894 3.10 6.10 -47.07
CA TRP A 894 3.34 5.63 -45.70
C TRP A 894 4.39 4.52 -45.70
N VAL A 895 5.25 4.48 -44.68
CA VAL A 895 6.27 3.44 -44.52
C VAL A 895 5.64 2.25 -43.81
N LEU A 896 5.56 1.12 -44.51
CA LEU A 896 4.84 -0.08 -44.09
C LEU A 896 5.79 -1.25 -43.79
N PRO A 897 5.49 -2.11 -42.79
CA PRO A 897 6.25 -3.33 -42.55
C PRO A 897 6.25 -4.28 -43.76
N GLN A 898 7.31 -5.08 -43.90
CA GLN A 898 7.42 -6.09 -44.95
C GLN A 898 6.20 -7.04 -44.93
N GLY A 899 5.56 -7.21 -46.10
CA GLY A 899 4.32 -7.98 -46.26
C GLY A 899 3.03 -7.15 -46.23
N MET A 900 3.04 -5.91 -45.71
CA MET A 900 1.86 -5.03 -45.72
C MET A 900 1.85 -4.12 -46.96
N ASN A 901 0.78 -4.17 -47.75
CA ASN A 901 0.63 -3.31 -48.94
C ASN A 901 -0.21 -2.04 -48.64
N SER A 902 -0.13 -1.04 -49.51
CA SER A 902 -0.82 0.25 -49.35
C SER A 902 -2.35 0.18 -49.43
N ARG A 903 -2.95 -0.97 -49.77
CA ARG A 903 -4.41 -1.21 -49.71
C ARG A 903 -4.88 -1.71 -48.34
N ALA A 904 -3.96 -1.99 -47.41
CA ALA A 904 -4.27 -2.36 -46.03
C ALA A 904 -4.57 -1.14 -45.12
N LEU A 905 -4.17 0.06 -45.53
CA LEU A 905 -4.55 1.32 -44.90
C LEU A 905 -5.85 1.87 -45.51
N SER A 906 -6.58 2.62 -44.71
CA SER A 906 -7.89 3.18 -45.05
C SER A 906 -7.79 4.56 -45.74
N ALA A 907 -8.92 5.29 -45.82
CA ALA A 907 -8.94 6.67 -46.28
C ALA A 907 -8.17 7.63 -45.34
N VAL A 908 -7.90 8.85 -45.81
CA VAL A 908 -7.01 9.81 -45.12
C VAL A 908 -7.83 10.75 -44.25
N PHE A 909 -7.56 10.77 -42.95
CA PHE A 909 -8.04 11.78 -42.00
C PHE A 909 -7.20 13.05 -42.07
N LYS A 910 -7.83 14.21 -41.88
CA LYS A 910 -7.15 15.52 -41.71
C LYS A 910 -7.05 15.87 -40.23
N LEU A 911 -5.93 16.45 -39.83
CA LEU A 911 -5.57 16.76 -38.44
C LEU A 911 -5.27 18.25 -38.24
N ASP A 912 -5.87 18.84 -37.21
CA ASP A 912 -5.39 20.06 -36.58
C ASP A 912 -4.47 19.66 -35.40
N TRP A 913 -3.16 19.67 -35.60
CA TRP A 913 -2.20 19.42 -34.50
C TRP A 913 -2.34 20.49 -33.42
N VAL A 914 -2.48 20.07 -32.15
CA VAL A 914 -2.64 20.97 -30.99
C VAL A 914 -1.32 21.11 -30.23
N CYS A 915 -0.55 20.04 -30.14
CA CYS A 915 0.85 20.05 -29.71
C CYS A 915 1.66 19.01 -30.49
N ARG A 916 2.83 19.40 -31.00
CA ARG A 916 3.83 18.55 -31.65
C ARG A 916 5.07 18.32 -30.78
N ARG A 917 5.23 19.01 -29.64
CA ARG A 917 6.23 18.65 -28.62
C ARG A 917 5.97 17.23 -28.11
N GLU A 918 7.01 16.58 -27.59
CA GLU A 918 6.96 15.20 -27.10
C GLU A 918 6.76 15.17 -25.57
N LEU A 919 6.21 14.08 -25.04
CA LEU A 919 5.96 13.91 -23.61
C LEU A 919 6.51 12.55 -23.15
N PRO A 920 7.60 12.53 -22.35
CA PRO A 920 8.16 11.31 -21.78
C PRO A 920 7.14 10.50 -20.97
N PHE A 921 7.17 9.17 -21.11
CA PHE A 921 6.24 8.31 -20.36
C PHE A 921 6.40 8.40 -18.84
N THR A 922 7.57 8.81 -18.34
CA THR A 922 7.86 9.06 -16.91
C THR A 922 6.93 10.11 -16.33
N LYS A 923 6.83 11.30 -16.96
CA LYS A 923 5.91 12.38 -16.56
C LYS A 923 4.41 11.98 -16.64
N THR A 924 4.09 10.81 -17.22
CA THR A 924 2.72 10.26 -17.31
C THR A 924 2.46 9.02 -16.43
N ASN A 925 3.41 8.63 -15.56
CA ASN A 925 3.31 7.41 -14.74
C ASN A 925 2.06 7.35 -13.84
N HIS A 926 1.55 8.49 -13.40
CA HIS A 926 0.35 8.58 -12.56
C HIS A 926 -0.96 8.37 -13.36
N LEU A 927 -0.95 8.51 -14.69
CA LEU A 927 -2.16 8.44 -15.52
C LEU A 927 -2.50 7.01 -15.95
N HIS A 928 -3.66 6.55 -15.48
CA HIS A 928 -4.24 5.24 -15.75
C HIS A 928 -5.54 5.41 -16.55
N ASN A 929 -5.86 4.46 -17.42
CA ASN A 929 -7.02 4.53 -18.31
C ASN A 929 -8.05 3.45 -17.94
N PRO A 930 -9.12 3.79 -17.18
CA PRO A 930 -10.15 2.84 -16.79
C PRO A 930 -10.79 2.09 -17.96
N TRP A 931 -10.82 2.68 -19.17
CA TRP A 931 -11.42 2.09 -20.37
C TRP A 931 -10.50 1.06 -21.06
N ASN A 932 -9.39 0.68 -20.43
CA ASN A 932 -8.47 -0.38 -20.85
C ASN A 932 -7.99 -1.23 -19.64
N ASP A 933 -8.93 -1.73 -18.84
CA ASP A 933 -8.67 -2.48 -17.58
C ASP A 933 -7.75 -1.72 -16.60
N ASP A 934 -7.95 -0.40 -16.50
CA ASP A 934 -7.17 0.55 -15.67
C ASP A 934 -5.63 0.52 -15.87
N LYS A 935 -5.16 0.07 -17.04
CA LYS A 935 -3.73 0.06 -17.37
C LYS A 935 -3.19 1.50 -17.50
N PRO A 936 -1.89 1.74 -17.19
CA PRO A 936 -1.23 3.02 -17.44
C PRO A 936 -1.47 3.50 -18.88
N VAL A 937 -1.78 4.79 -19.08
CA VAL A 937 -2.33 5.31 -20.36
C VAL A 937 -1.40 5.12 -21.57
N LYS A 938 -0.10 5.00 -21.33
CA LYS A 938 0.94 4.62 -22.31
C LYS A 938 0.80 3.19 -22.88
N ILE A 939 0.14 2.30 -22.14
CA ILE A 939 -0.13 0.89 -22.48
C ILE A 939 -1.52 0.78 -23.09
N GLY A 940 -1.59 0.72 -24.42
CA GLY A 940 -2.82 0.46 -25.16
C GLY A 940 -2.56 0.04 -26.60
N ARG A 941 -3.59 -0.50 -27.27
CA ARG A 941 -3.55 -0.90 -28.68
C ARG A 941 -3.80 0.32 -29.58
N ASP A 942 -3.48 0.22 -30.88
CA ASP A 942 -3.85 1.27 -31.84
C ASP A 942 -5.38 1.42 -31.91
N GLY A 943 -5.88 2.65 -31.79
CA GLY A 943 -7.32 2.93 -31.71
C GLY A 943 -7.97 2.58 -30.36
N GLN A 944 -7.17 2.36 -29.31
CA GLN A 944 -7.69 2.25 -27.95
C GLN A 944 -8.27 3.60 -27.50
N GLU A 945 -9.46 3.57 -26.93
CA GLU A 945 -10.13 4.76 -26.40
C GLU A 945 -9.63 5.06 -24.98
N ILE A 946 -9.53 6.35 -24.64
CA ILE A 946 -9.05 6.86 -23.37
C ILE A 946 -10.20 7.58 -22.67
N ASP A 947 -10.41 7.30 -21.38
CA ASP A 947 -11.38 8.02 -20.55
C ASP A 947 -11.16 9.55 -20.65
N PRO A 948 -12.21 10.37 -20.85
CA PRO A 948 -12.06 11.81 -21.04
C PRO A 948 -11.30 12.54 -19.94
N ARG A 949 -11.39 12.12 -18.67
CA ARG A 949 -10.63 12.75 -17.57
C ARG A 949 -9.15 12.40 -17.67
N CYS A 950 -8.83 11.14 -17.96
CA CYS A 950 -7.46 10.70 -18.22
C CYS A 950 -6.87 11.37 -19.47
N GLY A 951 -7.63 11.45 -20.55
CA GLY A 951 -7.25 12.11 -21.81
C GLY A 951 -7.02 13.60 -21.64
N GLU A 952 -7.88 14.29 -20.87
CA GLU A 952 -7.69 15.69 -20.51
C GLU A 952 -6.40 15.93 -19.72
N SER A 953 -6.15 15.16 -18.65
CA SER A 953 -4.93 15.31 -17.86
C SER A 953 -3.69 14.97 -18.67
N LEU A 954 -3.72 13.92 -19.49
CA LEU A 954 -2.63 13.59 -20.41
C LEU A 954 -2.31 14.73 -21.38
N CYS A 955 -3.33 15.38 -21.95
CA CYS A 955 -3.13 16.46 -22.90
C CYS A 955 -2.69 17.79 -22.25
N LYS A 956 -2.85 17.95 -20.93
CA LYS A 956 -2.37 19.12 -20.16
C LYS A 956 -0.89 19.03 -19.77
N LEU A 957 -0.29 17.85 -19.80
CA LEU A 957 1.12 17.60 -19.45
C LEU A 957 2.11 17.82 -20.62
N PHE A 958 1.63 18.18 -21.82
CA PHE A 958 2.49 18.36 -22.99
C PHE A 958 3.10 19.77 -23.05
N PRO A 959 4.34 19.87 -23.58
CA PRO A 959 4.97 21.12 -24.00
C PRO A 959 4.03 22.22 -24.53
N PHE A 960 4.17 23.47 -24.09
CA PHE A 960 3.53 24.58 -24.80
C PHE A 960 4.15 24.73 -26.20
N ASP A 961 3.39 24.48 -27.25
CA ASP A 961 3.89 24.50 -28.63
C ASP A 961 3.66 25.88 -29.28
N GLU A 962 4.65 26.76 -29.13
CA GLU A 962 4.62 28.15 -29.59
C GLU A 962 4.40 28.28 -31.11
N ASN A 963 4.85 27.27 -31.85
CA ASN A 963 4.76 27.21 -33.31
C ASN A 963 3.34 26.92 -33.83
N LEU A 964 2.31 26.89 -32.97
CA LEU A 964 0.92 26.55 -33.31
C LEU A 964 -0.10 27.59 -32.80
N ASP A 965 -0.76 28.32 -33.72
CA ASP A 965 -1.92 29.15 -33.36
C ASP A 965 -3.14 28.30 -32.94
N ILE A 966 -3.20 27.98 -31.65
CA ILE A 966 -4.33 27.31 -31.02
C ILE A 966 -5.63 28.13 -31.15
N ASN A 967 -5.56 29.46 -31.32
CA ASN A 967 -6.74 30.28 -31.58
C ASN A 967 -7.33 29.97 -32.97
N ALA A 968 -6.53 29.63 -33.98
CA ALA A 968 -7.04 29.10 -35.26
C ALA A 968 -7.73 27.75 -35.06
N ILE A 969 -7.21 26.87 -34.21
CA ILE A 969 -7.80 25.56 -33.91
C ILE A 969 -9.14 25.72 -33.17
N VAL A 970 -9.21 26.58 -32.14
CA VAL A 970 -10.45 26.93 -31.44
C VAL A 970 -11.48 27.56 -32.38
N ARG A 971 -11.05 28.45 -33.30
CA ARG A 971 -11.90 29.01 -34.36
C ARG A 971 -12.41 27.95 -35.34
N LYS A 972 -11.62 26.94 -35.68
CA LYS A 972 -12.05 25.77 -36.49
C LYS A 972 -13.04 24.88 -35.73
N ALA A 973 -12.77 24.57 -34.47
CA ALA A 973 -13.64 23.77 -33.61
C ALA A 973 -15.02 24.42 -33.42
N ARG A 974 -15.07 25.72 -33.10
CA ARG A 974 -16.32 26.50 -33.03
C ARG A 974 -17.15 26.41 -34.33
N LYS A 975 -16.48 26.48 -35.49
CA LYS A 975 -17.11 26.32 -36.81
C LYS A 975 -17.55 24.89 -37.12
N ALA A 976 -16.95 23.87 -36.51
CA ALA A 976 -17.38 22.47 -36.63
C ALA A 976 -18.61 22.18 -35.77
N HIS A 977 -18.56 22.52 -34.47
CA HIS A 977 -19.68 22.43 -33.52
C HIS A 977 -20.96 23.09 -34.07
N ALA A 978 -20.84 24.33 -34.59
CA ALA A 978 -21.98 25.03 -35.19
C ALA A 978 -22.61 24.31 -36.39
N ARG A 979 -21.82 23.57 -37.19
CA ARG A 979 -22.34 22.75 -38.30
C ARG A 979 -23.03 21.49 -37.78
N ASN A 980 -22.46 20.82 -36.78
CA ASN A 980 -23.02 19.62 -36.18
C ASN A 980 -24.35 19.92 -35.49
N ALA A 981 -24.45 21.04 -34.76
CA ALA A 981 -25.71 21.51 -34.17
C ALA A 981 -26.80 21.78 -35.24
N VAL A 982 -26.45 22.47 -36.33
CA VAL A 982 -27.37 22.71 -37.46
C VAL A 982 -27.78 21.41 -38.16
N ARG A 983 -26.89 20.41 -38.22
CA ARG A 983 -27.18 19.08 -38.77
C ARG A 983 -28.17 18.31 -37.88
N ALA A 984 -27.93 18.23 -36.57
CA ALA A 984 -28.82 17.56 -35.62
C ALA A 984 -30.24 18.16 -35.63
N LEU A 985 -30.35 19.49 -35.68
CA LEU A 985 -31.63 20.22 -35.83
C LEU A 985 -32.35 19.93 -37.17
N ARG A 986 -31.62 19.45 -38.19
CA ARG A 986 -32.18 19.10 -39.51
C ARG A 986 -32.60 17.63 -39.58
N GLU A 987 -31.90 16.74 -38.87
CA GLU A 987 -32.20 15.31 -38.78
C GLU A 987 -33.37 15.02 -37.79
N GLN A 988 -33.66 15.91 -36.84
CA GLN A 988 -34.85 15.83 -35.96
C GLN A 988 -36.18 16.26 -36.62
N ARG A 989 -36.21 16.50 -37.93
CA ARG A 989 -37.43 16.92 -38.64
C ARG A 989 -38.21 15.70 -39.14
N PRO A 990 -39.49 15.49 -38.76
CA PRO A 990 -40.24 14.32 -39.19
C PRO A 990 -40.35 14.21 -40.72
N GLU A 991 -40.26 12.99 -41.23
CA GLU A 991 -40.54 12.71 -42.64
C GLU A 991 -41.99 13.09 -42.98
N ARG A 992 -42.20 13.60 -44.20
CA ARG A 992 -43.56 13.74 -44.73
C ARG A 992 -44.10 12.34 -45.07
N PRO A 993 -45.35 12.00 -44.75
CA PRO A 993 -45.97 10.75 -45.19
C PRO A 993 -45.88 10.59 -46.72
N GLU A 994 -45.55 9.39 -47.20
CA GLU A 994 -45.69 9.05 -48.63
C GLU A 994 -47.16 9.29 -49.06
N ARG A 995 -47.35 9.91 -50.23
CA ARG A 995 -48.68 9.88 -50.87
C ARG A 995 -48.94 8.47 -51.42
N PRO A 996 -50.19 7.96 -51.38
CA PRO A 996 -50.52 6.64 -51.90
C PRO A 996 -50.02 6.42 -53.33
N ARG A 997 -49.39 5.28 -53.58
CA ARG A 997 -48.84 4.91 -54.89
C ARG A 997 -49.97 4.64 -55.87
N PHE A 998 -50.21 5.58 -56.79
CA PHE A 998 -51.08 5.30 -57.93
C PHE A 998 -50.44 4.26 -58.84
N ILE A 999 -51.11 3.12 -59.00
CA ILE A 999 -50.67 2.04 -59.88
C ILE A 999 -50.80 2.49 -61.34
N ARG A 1000 -49.66 2.59 -62.05
CA ARG A 1000 -49.60 2.26 -63.47
C ARG A 1000 -48.44 1.31 -63.74
N ARG A 1001 -48.60 0.53 -64.81
CA ARG A 1001 -47.84 -0.68 -65.16
C ARG A 1001 -46.58 -0.34 -66.01
N PRO A 1002 -45.67 -1.30 -66.27
CA PRO A 1002 -44.33 -1.05 -66.86
C PRO A 1002 -44.41 -0.54 -68.33
N ASP A 1003 -43.34 -0.17 -69.04
CA ASP A 1003 -42.07 -0.90 -69.16
C ASP A 1003 -40.93 -0.12 -69.86
N PHE A 1004 -39.76 -0.75 -69.98
CA PHE A 1004 -38.59 -0.46 -70.81
C PHE A 1004 -37.71 0.78 -70.55
N GLY A 1005 -36.42 0.50 -70.27
CA GLY A 1005 -35.32 1.15 -71.00
C GLY A 1005 -34.34 2.03 -70.17
N PRO A 1006 -33.03 1.71 -70.13
CA PRO A 1006 -32.03 2.51 -69.41
C PRO A 1006 -31.09 3.31 -70.33
N ARG A 1007 -30.52 4.44 -69.83
CA ARG A 1007 -29.05 4.71 -69.81
C ARG A 1007 -28.61 6.10 -69.27
N ARG A 1008 -27.50 6.07 -68.50
CA ARG A 1008 -26.34 7.01 -68.44
C ARG A 1008 -26.47 8.44 -67.82
N ARG A 1009 -25.97 8.52 -66.56
CA ARG A 1009 -24.75 9.24 -66.07
C ARG A 1009 -24.57 10.78 -66.22
N ARG A 1010 -24.08 11.35 -65.08
CA ARG A 1010 -23.32 12.63 -64.87
C ARG A 1010 -24.15 13.92 -65.01
N ALA A 1011 -24.28 14.72 -63.94
CA ALA A 1011 -23.35 15.74 -63.39
C ALA A 1011 -23.63 17.14 -64.01
N ASP A 1012 -23.44 18.30 -63.35
CA ASP A 1012 -22.75 18.60 -62.09
C ASP A 1012 -23.26 19.91 -61.42
N ASP A 1013 -22.77 20.21 -60.20
CA ASP A 1013 -22.46 21.56 -59.64
C ASP A 1013 -23.57 22.55 -59.12
N ARG A 1014 -23.12 23.44 -58.21
CA ARG A 1014 -23.61 24.78 -57.74
C ARG A 1014 -24.69 24.99 -56.65
N GLN A 1015 -24.17 25.37 -55.46
CA GLN A 1015 -24.38 26.63 -54.68
C GLN A 1015 -25.77 27.07 -54.11
N GLU A 1016 -25.80 27.22 -52.78
CA GLU A 1016 -26.09 28.47 -52.00
C GLU A 1016 -27.41 28.80 -51.23
N PHE A 1017 -27.19 29.58 -50.13
CA PHE A 1017 -28.02 30.46 -49.27
C PHE A 1017 -29.33 30.06 -48.48
N PHE A 1018 -29.18 30.06 -47.14
CA PHE A 1018 -30.01 30.69 -46.05
C PHE A 1018 -31.43 30.24 -45.56
N ASN A 1019 -31.53 30.15 -44.20
CA ASN A 1019 -32.64 30.40 -43.23
C ASN A 1019 -34.01 29.64 -43.17
N GLY A 1020 -34.59 29.58 -41.95
CA GLY A 1020 -35.93 29.02 -41.56
C GLY A 1020 -36.84 30.09 -40.91
N PRO A 1021 -37.72 29.86 -39.88
CA PRO A 1021 -38.19 28.65 -39.15
C PRO A 1021 -39.76 28.53 -39.02
N PRO A 1022 -40.36 27.62 -38.18
CA PRO A 1022 -41.51 27.98 -37.29
C PRO A 1022 -41.69 27.11 -35.98
N ARG A 1023 -42.86 27.19 -35.27
CA ARG A 1023 -43.13 26.76 -33.85
C ARG A 1023 -44.40 25.86 -33.60
N HIS A 1024 -44.29 24.90 -32.66
CA HIS A 1024 -45.24 24.41 -31.59
C HIS A 1024 -46.62 23.66 -31.76
N LYS A 1025 -46.83 22.65 -30.85
CA LYS A 1025 -48.08 22.24 -30.06
C LYS A 1025 -49.22 21.42 -30.76
N ARG A 1026 -50.04 20.52 -30.14
CA ARG A 1026 -50.11 19.80 -28.81
C ARG A 1026 -51.21 18.66 -28.76
N MET A 1027 -50.99 17.52 -28.07
CA MET A 1027 -51.99 16.58 -27.39
C MET A 1027 -53.15 15.89 -28.22
N ARG A 1028 -53.93 14.86 -27.79
CA ARG A 1028 -54.17 14.08 -26.53
C ARG A 1028 -54.69 12.61 -26.79
N THR A 1029 -55.04 11.87 -25.71
CA THR A 1029 -55.37 10.43 -25.46
C THR A 1029 -56.89 10.04 -25.53
N ASP A 1030 -57.45 8.80 -25.38
CA ASP A 1030 -57.16 7.33 -25.61
C ASP A 1030 -58.40 6.47 -25.10
N PHE A 1031 -58.64 5.17 -25.46
CA PHE A 1031 -59.41 4.12 -24.69
C PHE A 1031 -59.54 2.68 -25.35
N GLU A 1032 -60.14 1.67 -24.67
CA GLU A 1032 -60.14 0.18 -24.93
C GLU A 1032 -61.51 -0.53 -25.24
N ARG A 1033 -61.52 -1.81 -25.76
CA ARG A 1033 -62.34 -2.99 -25.27
C ARG A 1033 -62.16 -4.37 -25.99
N ASN A 1034 -62.73 -5.45 -25.41
CA ASN A 1034 -62.78 -6.90 -25.81
C ASN A 1034 -64.13 -7.30 -26.53
N GLN A 1035 -64.50 -8.49 -27.06
CA GLN A 1035 -64.04 -9.93 -27.19
C GLN A 1035 -64.84 -10.61 -28.37
N ALA A 1036 -64.87 -11.91 -28.81
CA ALA A 1036 -64.32 -13.27 -28.54
C ALA A 1036 -64.27 -14.07 -29.90
N PHE A 1037 -64.51 -15.38 -30.21
CA PHE A 1037 -64.87 -16.70 -29.59
C PHE A 1037 -64.74 -17.85 -30.67
N GLY A 1038 -64.79 -19.18 -30.35
CA GLY A 1038 -65.09 -20.28 -31.35
C GLY A 1038 -64.25 -21.60 -31.36
N ARG A 1039 -64.80 -22.72 -31.92
CA ARG A 1039 -64.25 -24.14 -32.05
C ARG A 1039 -65.05 -24.93 -33.14
N PRO A 1040 -64.86 -26.24 -33.51
CA PRO A 1040 -63.77 -27.25 -33.36
C PRO A 1040 -63.46 -28.14 -34.64
N GLU A 1041 -62.60 -29.18 -34.47
CA GLU A 1041 -62.38 -30.53 -35.13
C GLU A 1041 -63.11 -30.97 -36.45
N GLY A 1042 -62.62 -31.90 -37.30
CA GLY A 1042 -61.60 -32.95 -37.11
C GLY A 1042 -61.04 -33.70 -38.37
N PRO A 1043 -61.41 -34.99 -38.67
CA PRO A 1043 -60.55 -36.14 -38.28
C PRO A 1043 -60.32 -37.30 -39.31
N ARG A 1044 -59.30 -38.17 -39.07
CA ARG A 1044 -59.12 -39.65 -39.41
C ARG A 1044 -57.74 -40.09 -39.99
N GLY A 1045 -57.14 -41.16 -39.41
CA GLY A 1045 -56.13 -42.03 -40.07
C GLY A 1045 -55.26 -42.97 -39.18
N GLY A 1046 -55.69 -44.23 -38.94
CA GLY A 1046 -54.92 -45.33 -38.26
C GLY A 1046 -54.73 -45.18 -36.73
N ARG A 1047 -54.94 -46.12 -35.78
CA ARG A 1047 -55.05 -47.60 -35.64
C ARG A 1047 -53.75 -48.41 -35.44
N TYR A 1048 -53.39 -48.71 -34.18
CA TYR A 1048 -53.51 -50.07 -33.57
C TYR A 1048 -53.40 -50.00 -32.02
N SER A 1049 -53.73 -51.11 -31.33
CA SER A 1049 -53.65 -51.31 -29.86
C SER A 1049 -52.26 -51.83 -29.41
N GLY A 1050 -51.85 -51.82 -28.13
CA GLY A 1050 -52.52 -51.53 -26.83
C GLY A 1050 -51.51 -51.77 -25.68
N VAL A 1051 -51.86 -52.07 -24.41
CA VAL A 1051 -53.11 -51.96 -23.63
C VAL A 1051 -52.79 -52.22 -22.13
N ARG A 1052 -53.31 -51.39 -21.20
CA ARG A 1052 -53.43 -51.64 -19.72
C ARG A 1052 -52.12 -51.73 -18.89
N ARG A 1053 -52.10 -51.55 -17.55
CA ARG A 1053 -53.16 -51.43 -16.51
C ARG A 1053 -52.71 -50.59 -15.28
N ASP A 1054 -53.67 -49.91 -14.61
CA ASP A 1054 -54.05 -49.87 -13.16
C ASP A 1054 -53.01 -50.08 -12.02
N THR A 1055 -53.13 -49.63 -10.76
CA THR A 1055 -53.80 -48.51 -10.01
C THR A 1055 -53.42 -48.58 -8.51
N SER A 1056 -53.29 -47.44 -7.82
CA SER A 1056 -53.51 -47.17 -6.36
C SER A 1056 -53.44 -48.26 -5.25
N PHE A 1057 -52.63 -47.97 -4.21
CA PHE A 1057 -52.83 -48.23 -2.75
C PHE A 1057 -53.11 -49.67 -2.22
N ILE A 1058 -52.25 -50.17 -1.30
CA ILE A 1058 -52.56 -50.42 0.15
C ILE A 1058 -51.35 -51.05 0.92
N ASP A 1059 -51.18 -50.58 2.17
CA ASP A 1059 -50.45 -51.11 3.36
C ASP A 1059 -48.94 -51.48 3.40
N GLY A 1060 -48.43 -51.50 4.64
CA GLY A 1060 -47.24 -52.22 5.11
C GLY A 1060 -45.88 -51.52 4.90
N GLY A 1061 -45.00 -51.34 5.89
CA GLY A 1061 -45.02 -51.75 7.30
C GLY A 1061 -43.83 -52.64 7.67
N HIS A 1062 -43.37 -52.54 8.93
CA HIS A 1062 -42.30 -53.37 9.54
C HIS A 1062 -40.89 -53.25 8.94
N GLY A 1063 -40.13 -52.29 9.45
CA GLY A 1063 -38.77 -52.60 9.86
C GLY A 1063 -38.80 -53.18 11.28
N GLU A 1064 -38.10 -54.29 11.51
CA GLU A 1064 -37.94 -54.89 12.84
C GLU A 1064 -36.56 -55.58 12.93
N GLN A 1065 -35.89 -55.38 14.07
CA GLN A 1065 -35.04 -56.36 14.77
C GLN A 1065 -33.75 -56.88 14.05
N SER A 1066 -32.66 -57.20 14.75
CA SER A 1066 -32.30 -57.06 16.18
C SER A 1066 -30.83 -57.48 16.42
N TYR A 1067 -30.28 -57.10 17.58
CA TYR A 1067 -29.15 -57.76 18.29
C TYR A 1067 -27.74 -57.76 17.59
N ASP A 1068 -26.59 -57.73 18.28
CA ASP A 1068 -26.35 -57.62 19.73
C ASP A 1068 -25.00 -56.95 20.09
N ASN A 1069 -24.79 -56.76 21.41
CA ASN A 1069 -23.56 -56.85 22.21
C ASN A 1069 -22.18 -57.05 21.51
N SER A 1070 -21.05 -56.50 22.00
CA SER A 1070 -20.67 -56.47 23.43
C SER A 1070 -19.51 -55.49 23.78
N TYR A 1071 -19.62 -54.88 24.96
CA TYR A 1071 -18.49 -54.46 25.84
C TYR A 1071 -18.06 -55.66 26.73
N PRO A 1072 -17.13 -55.57 27.71
CA PRO A 1072 -16.01 -54.64 27.96
C PRO A 1072 -14.63 -55.40 28.02
N THR A 1073 -13.49 -54.79 28.37
CA THR A 1073 -12.90 -54.77 29.74
C THR A 1073 -11.40 -54.38 29.67
N PHE A 1074 -10.64 -54.12 30.75
CA PHE A 1074 -10.82 -53.35 32.00
C PHE A 1074 -9.47 -53.42 32.78
N ASN A 1075 -8.95 -52.30 33.29
CA ASN A 1075 -7.86 -52.16 34.29
C ASN A 1075 -6.54 -52.97 34.17
N LYS A 1076 -5.40 -52.25 34.32
CA LYS A 1076 -4.58 -52.30 35.56
C LYS A 1076 -3.43 -51.27 35.60
N SER A 1077 -3.46 -50.40 36.62
CA SER A 1077 -2.27 -49.87 37.31
C SER A 1077 -1.86 -50.88 38.43
N PRO A 1078 -0.74 -50.76 39.20
CA PRO A 1078 -0.16 -49.53 39.77
C PRO A 1078 1.39 -49.44 39.77
N GLY A 1079 1.93 -48.34 40.31
CA GLY A 1079 3.36 -48.17 40.59
C GLY A 1079 3.71 -46.81 41.20
N PHE A 1080 3.54 -46.63 42.51
CA PHE A 1080 3.95 -45.43 43.25
C PHE A 1080 5.37 -45.56 43.82
N SER A 1081 6.13 -44.46 43.84
CA SER A 1081 7.20 -44.24 44.84
C SER A 1081 7.35 -42.74 45.12
N ASN A 1082 7.61 -42.37 46.37
CA ASN A 1082 7.67 -40.97 46.82
C ASN A 1082 9.12 -40.46 46.91
N SER A 1083 9.31 -39.17 46.62
CA SER A 1083 10.38 -38.36 47.21
C SER A 1083 9.86 -36.92 47.43
N SER A 1084 10.45 -36.19 48.38
CA SER A 1084 9.73 -35.15 49.12
C SER A 1084 10.20 -33.72 48.86
N HIS A 1085 9.22 -32.83 48.61
CA HIS A 1085 9.16 -31.41 48.97
C HIS A 1085 10.43 -30.53 48.82
N GLY A 1086 10.39 -29.62 47.84
CA GLY A 1086 11.16 -28.38 47.81
C GLY A 1086 10.32 -27.24 47.22
N PHE A 1087 9.85 -26.31 48.06
CA PHE A 1087 9.11 -25.12 47.61
C PHE A 1087 10.08 -24.05 47.11
N TYR A 1088 9.99 -23.64 45.84
CA TYR A 1088 10.17 -22.25 45.35
C TYR A 1088 10.09 -22.17 43.81
N GLY A 1089 9.42 -21.13 43.27
CA GLY A 1089 9.69 -20.61 41.93
C GLY A 1089 8.88 -21.16 40.73
N ASN A 1090 7.57 -20.92 40.69
CA ASN A 1090 6.76 -21.19 39.48
C ASN A 1090 7.04 -20.15 38.37
N LYS A 1091 7.58 -20.60 37.21
CA LYS A 1091 7.77 -19.77 36.00
C LYS A 1091 7.58 -20.63 34.72
N LYS A 1092 6.94 -20.04 33.71
CA LYS A 1092 6.86 -20.48 32.30
C LYS A 1092 6.32 -21.92 32.05
N GLN A 1093 5.03 -22.03 31.74
CA GLN A 1093 4.45 -23.23 31.10
C GLN A 1093 3.65 -22.98 29.81
N PRO A 1094 2.77 -21.95 29.69
CA PRO A 1094 1.96 -21.73 28.47
C PRO A 1094 2.75 -21.54 27.16
N TYR A 1095 4.03 -21.16 27.25
CA TYR A 1095 4.92 -20.95 26.10
C TYR A 1095 5.43 -22.26 25.48
N ASN A 1096 5.55 -23.34 26.27
CA ASN A 1096 6.16 -24.58 25.79
C ASN A 1096 5.20 -25.40 24.92
N ASP A 1097 3.90 -25.38 25.24
CA ASP A 1097 2.89 -26.03 24.41
C ASP A 1097 2.61 -25.21 23.14
N TYR A 1098 2.64 -23.87 23.21
CA TYR A 1098 2.67 -23.00 22.02
C TYR A 1098 3.83 -23.37 21.07
N MET A 1099 5.04 -23.60 21.61
CA MET A 1099 6.19 -24.03 20.81
C MET A 1099 6.06 -25.46 20.25
N ARG A 1100 5.41 -26.39 20.98
CA ARG A 1100 5.11 -27.74 20.47
C ARG A 1100 4.18 -27.67 19.25
N ASP A 1101 3.03 -27.02 19.38
CA ASP A 1101 2.03 -26.95 18.32
C ASP A 1101 2.60 -26.26 17.06
N PHE A 1102 3.42 -25.22 17.22
CA PHE A 1102 4.11 -24.58 16.11
C PHE A 1102 5.18 -25.48 15.45
N ALA A 1103 5.91 -26.27 16.25
CA ALA A 1103 6.94 -27.19 15.74
C ALA A 1103 6.35 -28.42 15.04
N HIS A 1104 5.23 -28.95 15.53
CA HIS A 1104 4.58 -30.13 14.93
C HIS A 1104 4.04 -29.87 13.51
N ILE A 1105 3.79 -28.62 13.14
CA ILE A 1105 3.42 -28.21 11.77
C ILE A 1105 4.62 -28.21 10.80
N ARG A 1106 5.87 -28.36 11.29
CA ARG A 1106 7.10 -28.39 10.47
C ARG A 1106 8.09 -29.47 10.92
N GLN A 1107 7.74 -30.75 10.74
CA GLN A 1107 8.75 -31.83 10.85
C GLN A 1107 9.62 -31.94 9.58
N PRO A 1108 10.94 -32.20 9.72
CA PRO A 1108 11.80 -32.65 8.63
C PRO A 1108 11.51 -34.12 8.25
N PRO A 1109 12.01 -34.64 7.11
CA PRO A 1109 11.94 -36.06 6.80
C PRO A 1109 12.68 -36.92 7.85
N PRO A 1110 12.29 -38.19 8.03
CA PRO A 1110 12.93 -39.09 9.00
C PRO A 1110 14.41 -39.37 8.66
N PRO A 1111 15.26 -39.66 9.66
CA PRO A 1111 16.68 -39.95 9.43
C PRO A 1111 16.86 -41.28 8.66
N PRO A 1112 17.92 -41.39 7.83
CA PRO A 1112 18.23 -42.65 7.15
C PRO A 1112 18.62 -43.74 8.16
N MET A 1113 18.20 -44.98 7.88
CA MET A 1113 18.63 -46.14 8.67
C MET A 1113 20.14 -46.39 8.52
N ALA A 1114 20.78 -46.84 9.59
CA ALA A 1114 22.16 -47.34 9.53
C ALA A 1114 22.26 -48.63 8.69
N PRO A 1115 23.42 -48.94 8.09
CA PRO A 1115 23.55 -50.11 7.22
C PRO A 1115 23.45 -51.42 8.00
N TYR A 1116 22.56 -52.32 7.58
CA TYR A 1116 22.59 -53.71 8.02
C TYR A 1116 23.78 -54.44 7.37
N GLY A 1117 24.46 -55.27 8.15
CA GLY A 1117 25.59 -56.08 7.69
C GLY A 1117 25.18 -57.22 6.75
N PRO A 1118 26.16 -57.89 6.11
CA PRO A 1118 25.91 -58.93 5.12
C PRO A 1118 25.32 -60.22 5.74
N PRO A 1119 24.44 -60.95 5.02
CA PRO A 1119 23.92 -62.24 5.46
C PRO A 1119 24.94 -63.39 5.31
N PRO A 1120 24.80 -64.49 6.07
CA PRO A 1120 25.66 -65.69 5.95
C PRO A 1120 25.41 -66.53 4.66
N PRO A 1121 26.29 -67.50 4.31
CA PRO A 1121 26.32 -68.15 3.00
C PRO A 1121 25.66 -69.55 2.90
N GLY A 1122 25.24 -69.93 1.68
CA GLY A 1122 24.87 -71.30 1.26
C GLY A 1122 23.38 -71.65 1.42
N TYR A 1123 22.75 -72.51 0.61
CA TYR A 1123 23.28 -73.55 -0.28
C TYR A 1123 22.27 -73.98 -1.40
N TYR A 1124 22.77 -74.64 -2.47
CA TYR A 1124 22.11 -75.50 -3.48
C TYR A 1124 21.17 -74.95 -4.59
N GLU A 1125 21.79 -74.73 -5.76
CA GLU A 1125 21.46 -75.18 -7.14
C GLU A 1125 20.61 -76.49 -7.35
N PRO A 1126 20.27 -76.91 -8.60
CA PRO A 1126 19.79 -76.24 -9.85
C PRO A 1126 18.69 -77.13 -10.55
N PRO A 1127 18.60 -77.40 -11.90
CA PRO A 1127 18.87 -76.67 -13.17
C PRO A 1127 17.59 -76.71 -14.10
N PRO A 1128 17.60 -76.75 -15.47
CA PRO A 1128 18.57 -76.32 -16.51
C PRO A 1128 17.98 -75.44 -17.67
N ASN A 1129 18.88 -74.91 -18.53
CA ASN A 1129 18.72 -74.50 -19.94
C ASN A 1129 17.83 -73.27 -20.30
N SER A 1130 18.14 -72.45 -21.32
CA SER A 1130 19.35 -72.17 -22.13
C SER A 1130 19.06 -70.89 -23.01
N TYR A 1131 19.86 -70.36 -23.95
CA TYR A 1131 21.17 -70.69 -24.54
C TYR A 1131 21.80 -69.43 -25.21
N THR A 1132 23.15 -69.34 -25.28
CA THR A 1132 23.99 -68.54 -26.21
C THR A 1132 23.89 -66.98 -26.28
N SER A 1133 24.93 -66.24 -26.71
CA SER A 1133 26.28 -66.02 -26.14
C SER A 1133 27.21 -65.21 -27.09
N TYR A 1134 28.17 -64.45 -26.51
CA TYR A 1134 29.36 -63.82 -27.15
C TYR A 1134 29.08 -62.64 -28.13
N ASP A 1135 29.75 -61.47 -28.11
CA ASP A 1135 31.17 -61.04 -27.90
C ASP A 1135 31.98 -60.99 -29.23
N ARG A 1136 32.45 -59.80 -29.65
CA ARG A 1136 33.91 -59.48 -29.61
C ARG A 1136 34.40 -58.08 -30.07
N SER A 1137 35.22 -57.51 -29.17
CA SER A 1137 36.57 -56.95 -29.42
C SER A 1137 36.82 -55.57 -30.07
N ARG A 1138 37.57 -54.78 -29.28
CA ARG A 1138 38.79 -53.98 -29.60
C ARG A 1138 38.69 -52.60 -30.28
N ASP A 1139 39.19 -51.62 -29.52
CA ASP A 1139 40.36 -50.78 -29.81
C ASP A 1139 40.61 -50.31 -31.26
N TYR A 1140 40.58 -48.99 -31.50
CA TYR A 1140 41.74 -48.19 -31.99
C TYR A 1140 41.39 -46.68 -32.10
N MET A 1141 42.38 -45.83 -31.84
CA MET A 1141 42.46 -44.38 -32.14
C MET A 1141 43.68 -44.18 -33.10
N PRO A 1142 44.03 -42.98 -33.67
CA PRO A 1142 43.43 -41.63 -33.58
C PRO A 1142 43.35 -40.80 -34.91
N GLY A 1143 42.58 -39.69 -34.90
CA GLY A 1143 42.76 -38.46 -35.72
C GLY A 1143 42.59 -38.52 -37.27
N PRO A 1144 42.81 -37.42 -38.03
CA PRO A 1144 42.95 -36.00 -37.61
C PRO A 1144 42.22 -34.94 -38.52
N ASP A 1145 42.25 -33.67 -38.07
CA ASP A 1145 42.40 -32.39 -38.83
C ASP A 1145 41.36 -31.74 -39.81
N TYR A 1146 41.09 -30.46 -39.51
CA TYR A 1146 40.79 -29.25 -40.35
C TYR A 1146 39.75 -29.24 -41.51
N ASN A 1147 38.71 -28.39 -41.38
CA ASN A 1147 38.75 -27.03 -41.98
C ASN A 1147 37.62 -26.05 -41.56
N SER A 1148 37.86 -24.75 -41.79
CA SER A 1148 36.97 -23.57 -41.58
C SER A 1148 36.27 -23.14 -42.91
N PRO A 1149 35.47 -22.03 -43.07
CA PRO A 1149 35.29 -20.84 -42.20
C PRO A 1149 33.88 -20.13 -42.11
N GLN A 1150 33.75 -19.20 -41.14
CA GLN A 1150 33.02 -17.89 -41.17
C GLN A 1150 31.51 -17.80 -41.59
N ASN A 1151 30.70 -16.78 -41.23
CA ASN A 1151 31.00 -15.45 -40.67
C ASN A 1151 29.91 -14.88 -39.70
N SER A 1152 30.15 -13.66 -39.21
CA SER A 1152 29.68 -13.02 -37.98
C SER A 1152 28.25 -12.39 -37.87
N SER A 1153 27.85 -12.23 -36.60
CA SER A 1153 27.25 -11.03 -35.96
C SER A 1153 25.80 -10.57 -36.20
N ARG A 1154 25.08 -10.37 -35.07
CA ARG A 1154 24.46 -9.07 -34.67
C ARG A 1154 24.00 -9.11 -33.20
N SER A 1155 24.50 -8.19 -32.37
CA SER A 1155 24.03 -7.94 -31.00
C SER A 1155 23.15 -6.69 -30.93
N ARG A 1156 22.43 -6.53 -29.80
CA ARG A 1156 21.80 -5.28 -29.36
C ARG A 1156 21.91 -5.18 -27.84
N SER A 1157 21.97 -3.95 -27.33
CA SER A 1157 22.12 -3.62 -25.92
C SER A 1157 20.82 -3.80 -25.13
N ASP A 1158 20.93 -4.32 -23.90
CA ASP A 1158 19.89 -4.27 -22.87
C ASP A 1158 20.58 -4.20 -21.49
N SER A 1159 20.91 -2.98 -21.04
CA SER A 1159 21.54 -2.74 -19.74
C SER A 1159 20.73 -1.70 -18.95
N LYS A 1160 20.04 -2.20 -17.92
CA LYS A 1160 19.38 -1.57 -16.75
C LYS A 1160 18.19 -2.41 -16.26
N ARG A 1161 17.67 -3.35 -17.07
CA ARG A 1161 16.51 -4.22 -16.73
C ARG A 1161 16.83 -5.62 -16.16
N SER A 1162 18.10 -6.01 -16.06
CA SER A 1162 18.44 -7.35 -15.54
C SER A 1162 18.21 -7.47 -14.03
N TYR A 1163 18.57 -6.44 -13.27
CA TYR A 1163 18.58 -6.44 -11.79
C TYR A 1163 17.21 -6.69 -11.14
N GLU A 1164 16.10 -6.28 -11.76
CA GLU A 1164 14.74 -6.43 -11.19
C GLU A 1164 14.29 -7.90 -11.08
N ARG A 1165 14.80 -8.80 -11.94
CA ARG A 1165 14.34 -10.20 -11.98
C ARG A 1165 14.88 -11.07 -10.85
N ASP A 1166 16.08 -10.78 -10.37
CA ASP A 1166 16.78 -11.67 -9.44
C ASP A 1166 16.10 -11.70 -8.07
N VAL A 1167 15.47 -10.60 -7.62
CA VAL A 1167 14.77 -10.51 -6.34
C VAL A 1167 13.55 -11.43 -6.29
N ASP A 1168 12.78 -11.50 -7.39
CA ASP A 1168 11.51 -12.21 -7.46
C ASP A 1168 11.73 -13.73 -7.56
N ASP A 1169 12.71 -14.18 -8.36
CA ASP A 1169 13.09 -15.59 -8.42
C ASP A 1169 13.83 -16.04 -7.15
N PHE A 1170 14.56 -15.15 -6.49
CA PHE A 1170 15.13 -15.36 -5.15
C PHE A 1170 14.05 -15.61 -4.09
N LEU A 1171 12.99 -14.80 -4.02
CA LEU A 1171 11.88 -15.03 -3.09
C LEU A 1171 11.20 -16.39 -3.35
N ARG A 1172 11.04 -16.80 -4.61
CA ARG A 1172 10.57 -18.15 -5.00
C ARG A 1172 11.49 -19.27 -4.52
N ARG A 1173 12.81 -19.14 -4.71
CA ARG A 1173 13.85 -20.10 -4.25
C ARG A 1173 13.99 -20.18 -2.72
N THR A 1174 13.37 -19.27 -1.98
CA THR A 1174 13.48 -19.17 -0.51
C THR A 1174 12.29 -19.77 0.22
N THR A 1175 11.11 -19.59 -0.36
CA THR A 1175 9.84 -20.10 0.19
C THR A 1175 9.75 -21.63 0.13
N HIS A 1176 10.62 -22.27 -0.65
CA HIS A 1176 10.67 -23.72 -0.86
C HIS A 1176 12.04 -24.27 -0.46
N GLY A 1177 12.07 -25.17 0.54
CA GLY A 1177 13.30 -25.85 0.96
C GLY A 1177 13.88 -26.78 -0.11
N VAL A 1178 15.12 -27.24 0.09
CA VAL A 1178 15.91 -27.98 -0.91
C VAL A 1178 15.38 -29.40 -1.13
N THR A 1179 14.31 -29.54 -1.94
CA THR A 1179 13.75 -30.83 -2.39
C THR A 1179 13.36 -30.89 -3.87
N SER A 1180 13.37 -29.77 -4.63
CA SER A 1180 12.79 -29.71 -5.99
C SER A 1180 13.56 -30.50 -7.08
N ARG A 1181 14.84 -30.85 -6.86
CA ARG A 1181 15.73 -31.45 -7.88
C ARG A 1181 15.26 -32.80 -8.47
N THR A 1182 14.22 -33.43 -7.93
CA THR A 1182 13.54 -34.59 -8.54
C THR A 1182 12.32 -34.18 -9.38
N ARG A 1183 11.46 -33.26 -8.91
CA ARG A 1183 10.22 -32.86 -9.59
C ARG A 1183 10.42 -32.07 -10.87
N ASP A 1184 11.49 -31.28 -10.97
CA ASP A 1184 11.71 -30.50 -12.18
C ASP A 1184 12.15 -31.39 -13.36
N ARG A 1185 12.79 -32.53 -13.11
CA ARG A 1185 13.04 -33.56 -14.12
C ARG A 1185 11.77 -34.25 -14.63
N GLU A 1186 10.79 -34.50 -13.75
CA GLU A 1186 9.49 -35.04 -14.16
C GLU A 1186 8.72 -34.02 -15.01
N ARG A 1187 8.73 -32.74 -14.61
CA ARG A 1187 8.07 -31.65 -15.35
C ARG A 1187 8.65 -31.41 -16.74
N ASP A 1188 9.96 -31.48 -16.91
CA ASP A 1188 10.56 -31.35 -18.25
C ASP A 1188 10.29 -32.59 -19.11
N HIS A 1189 10.24 -33.79 -18.51
CA HIS A 1189 9.84 -35.01 -19.22
C HIS A 1189 8.38 -34.96 -19.71
N ASP A 1190 7.47 -34.42 -18.90
CA ASP A 1190 6.07 -34.24 -19.30
C ASP A 1190 5.90 -33.06 -20.27
N ARG A 1191 6.70 -31.98 -20.18
CA ARG A 1191 6.73 -30.90 -21.18
C ARG A 1191 7.16 -31.40 -22.56
N ASP A 1192 8.14 -32.29 -22.63
CA ASP A 1192 8.58 -32.85 -23.90
C ASP A 1192 7.62 -33.91 -24.44
N ARG A 1193 6.89 -34.64 -23.58
CA ARG A 1193 5.68 -35.40 -24.01
C ARG A 1193 4.59 -34.49 -24.56
N ASP A 1194 4.33 -33.35 -23.93
CA ASP A 1194 3.34 -32.37 -24.36
C ASP A 1194 3.74 -31.72 -25.70
N ARG A 1195 5.05 -31.52 -25.94
CA ARG A 1195 5.60 -31.14 -27.26
C ARG A 1195 5.38 -32.25 -28.28
N GLU A 1196 5.83 -33.47 -28.01
CA GLU A 1196 5.63 -34.60 -28.93
C GLU A 1196 4.15 -34.82 -29.27
N HIS A 1197 3.23 -34.64 -28.32
CA HIS A 1197 1.79 -34.77 -28.58
C HIS A 1197 1.29 -33.66 -29.51
N ARG A 1198 1.65 -32.39 -29.23
CA ARG A 1198 1.27 -31.25 -30.08
C ARG A 1198 1.88 -31.33 -31.47
N ASP A 1199 3.11 -31.81 -31.60
CA ASP A 1199 3.77 -31.94 -32.90
C ASP A 1199 3.23 -33.14 -33.70
N ARG A 1200 2.88 -34.27 -33.05
CA ARG A 1200 2.09 -35.35 -33.68
C ARG A 1200 0.67 -34.90 -34.09
N GLU A 1201 0.04 -33.99 -33.34
CA GLU A 1201 -1.24 -33.38 -33.74
C GLU A 1201 -1.07 -32.42 -34.94
N ARG A 1202 0.00 -31.62 -34.96
CA ARG A 1202 0.36 -30.75 -36.11
C ARG A 1202 0.70 -31.55 -37.37
N GLU A 1203 1.31 -32.72 -37.26
CA GLU A 1203 1.52 -33.63 -38.39
C GLU A 1203 0.18 -34.21 -38.88
N ARG A 1204 -0.67 -34.71 -37.97
CA ARG A 1204 -2.02 -35.20 -38.33
C ARG A 1204 -2.90 -34.14 -39.00
N ASP A 1205 -2.79 -32.88 -38.60
CA ASP A 1205 -3.54 -31.78 -39.25
C ASP A 1205 -2.93 -31.36 -40.59
N ARG A 1206 -1.60 -31.45 -40.77
CA ARG A 1206 -0.95 -31.30 -42.09
C ARG A 1206 -1.40 -32.39 -43.06
N ASP A 1207 -1.45 -33.65 -42.62
CA ASP A 1207 -1.94 -34.76 -43.44
C ASP A 1207 -3.41 -34.58 -43.86
N ARG A 1208 -4.26 -34.15 -42.91
CA ARG A 1208 -5.69 -33.83 -43.18
C ARG A 1208 -5.85 -32.74 -44.23
N ASP A 1209 -5.04 -31.68 -44.20
CA ASP A 1209 -5.09 -30.63 -45.22
C ASP A 1209 -4.46 -31.07 -46.55
N HIS A 1210 -3.46 -31.96 -46.53
CA HIS A 1210 -2.92 -32.58 -47.75
C HIS A 1210 -3.96 -33.47 -48.48
N ASP A 1211 -4.75 -34.27 -47.76
CA ASP A 1211 -5.83 -35.05 -48.37
C ASP A 1211 -7.03 -34.18 -48.78
N ARG A 1212 -7.30 -33.04 -48.10
CA ARG A 1212 -8.26 -32.03 -48.57
C ARG A 1212 -7.86 -31.39 -49.90
N ASP A 1213 -6.59 -31.02 -50.06
CA ASP A 1213 -6.12 -30.43 -51.32
C ASP A 1213 -5.96 -31.47 -52.43
N ARG A 1214 -5.69 -32.75 -52.11
CA ARG A 1214 -5.84 -33.87 -53.07
C ARG A 1214 -7.29 -34.01 -53.56
N HIS A 1215 -8.28 -33.91 -52.68
CA HIS A 1215 -9.69 -33.90 -53.09
C HIS A 1215 -10.02 -32.69 -53.99
N ARG A 1216 -9.60 -31.48 -53.61
CA ARG A 1216 -9.80 -30.25 -54.42
C ARG A 1216 -9.13 -30.29 -55.79
N HIS A 1217 -8.04 -31.04 -55.95
CA HIS A 1217 -7.41 -31.26 -57.25
C HIS A 1217 -8.09 -32.34 -58.09
N ARG A 1218 -8.91 -33.21 -57.49
CA ARG A 1218 -9.69 -34.24 -58.19
C ARG A 1218 -10.99 -33.67 -58.78
N ASP A 1219 -11.61 -32.71 -58.10
CA ASP A 1219 -12.83 -32.00 -58.56
C ASP A 1219 -12.54 -30.84 -59.54
N ARG A 1220 -11.35 -30.84 -60.18
CA ARG A 1220 -10.89 -29.82 -61.13
C ARG A 1220 -10.19 -30.42 -62.37
N ARG A 1221 -10.59 -31.62 -62.79
CA ARG A 1221 -10.24 -32.24 -64.07
C ARG A 1221 -11.45 -32.91 -64.71
#